data_AF-A0A2S3ZDV6-F1
#
_entry.id   AF-A0A2S3ZDV6-F1
#
_cell.length_a   1.000
_cell.length_b   1.000
_cell.length_c   1.000
_cell.angle_alpha   90.00
_cell.angle_beta   90.00
_cell.angle_gamma   90.00
#
_symmetry.space_group_name_H-M   'P 1'
#
loop_
_entity.id
_entity.type
_entity.pdbx_description
1 polymer ?
#
loop_
_entity_poly.entity_id
_entity_poly.type
_entity_poly.pdbx_seq_one_letter_code
_entity_poly.pdbx_strand_id
1 'polypeptide(L)'
;MGKFRQRASASVISIGTAVAVVLTGATPAVAAVADDPGIINIADTNATAETNSMFRYLRDQQGDGALFGHQHTTDNGITFSEADGVSSDVLAGTGDHPAIFGWDTLILEGREAPGIGTLEANGKQNAQIWADGMKNAHALGGINTISTHMYNFATGEDFYTTTGRPVSTILPGGAKNAEFNEYLDLIALTAGLTVDENGNDIPLIFRPFHENTGSWFWWGAAHATTGEYKEIFRYTVEYLRDVKGVDNLLYSFSPNGTFGGDQERYLETYPGDEYIDIIGYDFYENSNEPENSDAWISQLIPDLAMITDIAEERGKISAFTEFGRNGDRTIKESGNKSLEFYTDILNAIKADPKASRISYMQTWSNWGLEQFYVPYPATDTLPEHEMYQDFLKFYEDDFTVFADEIADDAFTRPASPAEQDATFRLVSPADGVRITTESTTVRAKATADSPNDVYFTVDSDTTRYPLALDGDYFTGEWEIGSEALVNGPATITVVAEYADGTQRTASSNVILGGAPLFPVGVIDDFEGYGSDASLRAAYAFNNDAFDLIALSTDVVGAGGKAVAFDYEFGPRDYAGFGKAFDGAQDWTGFNQLNAWLAPDGGNQKLVLQFDAGGQTFEAYPSLAGTEPTELAISFADFRNKADPTLSPTAAQLASVTQFYVYMNQVGEASSGRIVLDDIRAVEGNAEPVLPGAPGGPGDAGPSMIEDFEGYADDAALRAGWTRGGSSAISLSAENKSTGDFGGAFPYTAGFDEFQRAISADWSQLDELSMWVTPDANDQRITLQLVAGGNFYDATVQLNGTEPVEVTIPFSDFVPSQFQGRDTSLRLTSTELRRATSLAMFIEDSPTTVLPATGVLYFDDLLARSSGESPTDPTDPVDPTDPVVPPSVPLAPRVAEDFEGYADDAALAAVWNRNASFVPKLAGGTGDGEFAGRFDFDFQAQNYADFGMYLNGDWSEYDALSLWVQPDGSGRSIAVQLKAGGVFWDATLPAVTGTEVVEVSVPFSEFTPASYQEATPPPVPTDRPTAEQLTLVENLSIFINQGDAENADTGTYYFDNIQVVQLAEPTEPTEPTEPTEPTEPTEPTEPSGPAVPMGPTQSGPSDPTVPAVPAGQPGGPAPIGSSPTDDGELALTGIDGNVASSLGLGALIVLLLGVALTLLARRPKLS
;
A
#
# COMPACT_ATOMS: atom_id res chain seq x y z
N MET A 1 51.42 39.92 20.53
CA MET A 1 50.75 41.16 20.04
C MET A 1 50.03 40.80 18.74
N GLY A 2 48.76 41.10 18.50
CA GLY A 2 47.76 41.64 19.44
C GLY A 2 46.39 41.93 18.82
N LYS A 3 45.34 41.35 19.42
CA LYS A 3 43.92 41.78 19.44
C LYS A 3 43.11 41.78 18.12
N PHE A 4 42.30 40.73 17.98
CA PHE A 4 40.94 40.86 17.41
C PHE A 4 40.05 41.76 18.29
N ARG A 5 38.88 42.17 17.76
CA ARG A 5 37.83 42.91 18.48
C ARG A 5 36.47 42.24 18.26
N GLN A 6 35.78 41.94 19.35
CA GLN A 6 34.37 41.57 19.33
C GLN A 6 33.48 42.78 18.95
N ARG A 7 32.33 42.48 18.36
CA ARG A 7 31.07 43.17 18.65
C ARG A 7 30.04 42.10 19.00
N ALA A 8 29.15 42.40 19.95
CA ALA A 8 28.06 41.52 20.33
C ALA A 8 26.73 42.10 19.85
N SER A 9 25.83 41.22 19.41
CA SER A 9 24.39 41.49 19.37
C SER A 9 23.76 40.98 20.67
N ALA A 10 22.66 41.58 21.12
CA ALA A 10 22.10 41.32 22.45
C ALA A 10 20.97 40.29 22.40
N SER A 11 21.08 39.23 23.18
CA SER A 11 19.98 38.29 23.43
C SER A 11 18.86 38.99 24.22
N VAL A 12 17.62 38.87 23.75
CA VAL A 12 16.42 39.11 24.56
C VAL A 12 16.03 37.80 25.20
N ILE A 13 15.77 37.81 26.52
CA ILE A 13 15.36 36.62 27.26
C ILE A 13 13.83 36.54 27.25
N SER A 14 13.30 35.59 26.48
CA SER A 14 11.91 35.12 26.58
C SER A 14 11.92 33.80 27.35
N ILE A 15 11.10 33.68 28.40
CA ILE A 15 11.02 32.46 29.22
C ILE A 15 9.89 31.59 28.64
N GLY A 16 10.26 30.60 27.82
CA GLY A 16 9.39 29.50 27.41
C GLY A 16 9.61 28.26 28.28
N THR A 17 8.56 27.48 28.50
CA THR A 17 8.62 26.27 29.33
C THR A 17 9.33 25.14 28.59
N ALA A 18 10.36 24.54 29.19
CA ALA A 18 11.07 23.42 28.58
C ALA A 18 10.26 22.12 28.70
N VAL A 19 9.76 21.61 27.58
CA VAL A 19 9.55 20.17 27.39
C VAL A 19 10.90 19.59 26.98
N ALA A 20 11.44 18.66 27.78
CA ALA A 20 12.68 18.00 27.45
C ALA A 20 12.39 16.80 26.53
N VAL A 21 12.48 17.03 25.21
CA VAL A 21 12.64 15.93 24.25
C VAL A 21 13.95 15.23 24.59
N VAL A 22 13.87 14.01 25.11
CA VAL A 22 15.06 13.22 25.44
C VAL A 22 15.50 12.51 24.17
N LEU A 23 16.42 13.13 23.43
CA LEU A 23 17.15 12.49 22.35
C LEU A 23 18.05 11.38 22.92
N THR A 24 17.48 10.20 23.17
CA THR A 24 18.21 8.94 23.44
C THR A 24 18.84 8.39 22.16
N GLY A 25 19.67 9.23 21.52
CA GLY A 25 20.40 8.96 20.28
C GLY A 25 21.90 9.22 20.42
N ALA A 26 22.43 9.20 21.65
CA ALA A 26 23.87 9.22 21.88
C ALA A 26 24.46 7.86 21.48
N THR A 27 24.94 7.76 20.23
CA THR A 27 25.84 6.68 19.83
C THR A 27 27.02 6.61 20.81
N PRO A 28 27.53 5.41 21.11
CA PRO A 28 28.85 5.29 21.72
C PRO A 28 29.84 6.06 20.84
N ALA A 29 30.57 7.02 21.42
CA ALA A 29 31.64 7.68 20.69
C ALA A 29 32.76 6.64 20.52
N VAL A 30 32.89 6.12 19.28
CA VAL A 30 33.88 5.11 18.90
C VAL A 30 35.22 5.43 19.56
N ALA A 31 35.78 4.46 20.29
CA ALA A 31 37.03 4.63 21.01
C ALA A 31 38.10 5.10 20.03
N ALA A 32 38.52 6.36 20.16
CA ALA A 32 39.23 7.11 19.13
C ALA A 32 40.30 6.25 18.42
N VAL A 33 40.11 6.06 17.11
CA VAL A 33 40.90 5.14 16.26
C VAL A 33 42.38 5.28 16.62
N ALA A 34 42.97 4.17 17.07
CA ALA A 34 44.30 4.19 17.65
C ALA A 34 45.33 4.74 16.66
N ASP A 35 46.42 5.36 17.17
CA ASP A 35 47.55 5.88 16.37
C ASP A 35 48.30 4.82 15.51
N ASP A 36 47.80 3.58 15.44
CA ASP A 36 48.32 2.47 14.63
C ASP A 36 47.39 2.21 13.42
N PRO A 37 47.82 2.52 12.17
CA PRO A 37 47.03 2.26 10.98
C PRO A 37 46.88 0.76 10.66
N GLY A 38 47.48 -0.14 11.43
CA GLY A 38 47.15 -1.57 11.40
C GLY A 38 45.76 -1.91 11.96
N ILE A 39 45.14 -1.02 12.74
CA ILE A 39 43.78 -1.23 13.24
C ILE A 39 42.75 -0.71 12.22
N ILE A 40 41.65 -1.45 12.04
CA ILE A 40 40.55 -1.09 11.13
C ILE A 40 39.17 -1.22 11.82
N ASN A 41 38.23 -0.33 11.48
CA ASN A 41 36.85 -0.39 11.96
C ASN A 41 35.99 -1.17 10.95
N ILE A 42 36.12 -2.50 10.95
CA ILE A 42 35.43 -3.42 10.03
C ILE A 42 34.16 -4.01 10.66
N ALA A 43 33.12 -4.22 9.86
CA ALA A 43 31.81 -4.72 10.30
C ALA A 43 31.84 -6.21 10.69
N ASP A 44 32.69 -7.02 10.07
CA ASP A 44 33.03 -8.36 10.56
C ASP A 44 34.40 -8.39 11.27
N THR A 45 34.37 -8.73 12.55
CA THR A 45 35.57 -8.86 13.40
C THR A 45 36.24 -10.24 13.31
N ASN A 46 35.69 -11.18 12.54
CA ASN A 46 36.29 -12.48 12.24
C ASN A 46 36.89 -12.57 10.83
N ALA A 47 36.75 -11.51 10.03
CA ALA A 47 37.04 -11.49 8.60
C ALA A 47 38.41 -12.07 8.23
N THR A 48 38.56 -12.58 7.00
CA THR A 48 39.83 -13.16 6.52
C THR A 48 40.97 -12.14 6.51
N ALA A 49 42.23 -12.60 6.53
CA ALA A 49 43.38 -11.70 6.53
C ALA A 49 43.42 -10.85 5.25
N GLU A 50 42.97 -11.45 4.15
CA GLU A 50 42.81 -10.89 2.82
C GLU A 50 41.71 -9.81 2.81
N THR A 51 40.57 -10.02 3.47
CA THR A 51 39.48 -9.03 3.57
C THR A 51 39.82 -7.87 4.51
N ASN A 52 40.46 -8.15 5.64
CA ASN A 52 41.06 -7.12 6.50
C ASN A 52 42.10 -6.28 5.73
N SER A 53 42.91 -6.93 4.88
CA SER A 53 43.86 -6.26 4.00
C SER A 53 43.15 -5.38 2.96
N MET A 54 42.09 -5.87 2.30
CA MET A 54 41.36 -5.09 1.30
C MET A 54 40.71 -3.85 1.92
N PHE A 55 40.07 -3.97 3.08
CA PHE A 55 39.56 -2.81 3.82
C PHE A 55 40.68 -1.79 4.05
N ARG A 56 41.82 -2.27 4.54
CA ARG A 56 42.99 -1.41 4.80
C ARG A 56 43.53 -0.79 3.51
N TYR A 57 43.58 -1.52 2.40
CA TYR A 57 44.01 -0.99 1.10
C TYR A 57 43.10 0.14 0.66
N LEU A 58 41.79 -0.12 0.58
CA LEU A 58 40.78 0.86 0.17
C LEU A 58 40.80 2.11 1.05
N ARG A 59 40.98 1.97 2.37
CA ARG A 59 41.11 3.11 3.30
C ARG A 59 42.44 3.86 3.14
N ASP A 60 43.57 3.15 3.03
CA ASP A 60 44.91 3.74 2.89
C ASP A 60 45.10 4.42 1.52
N GLN A 61 44.31 4.04 0.51
CA GLN A 61 44.26 4.61 -0.85
C GLN A 61 43.59 6.01 -0.91
N GLN A 62 42.77 6.36 0.08
CA GLN A 62 41.95 7.58 0.10
C GLN A 62 42.80 8.86 0.06
N GLY A 63 42.83 9.51 -1.12
CA GLY A 63 43.58 10.74 -1.37
C GLY A 63 44.80 10.57 -2.27
N ASP A 64 45.25 9.34 -2.52
CA ASP A 64 46.36 9.03 -3.44
C ASP A 64 45.85 8.67 -4.86
N GLY A 65 44.57 8.28 -5.00
CA GLY A 65 43.87 8.06 -6.27
C GLY A 65 42.56 7.28 -6.08
N ALA A 66 41.64 7.33 -7.03
CA ALA A 66 40.37 6.60 -6.99
C ALA A 66 40.36 5.43 -7.99
N LEU A 67 40.02 4.23 -7.53
CA LEU A 67 39.87 3.05 -8.39
C LEU A 67 38.67 3.23 -9.34
N PHE A 68 38.88 2.99 -10.64
CA PHE A 68 37.79 3.00 -11.60
C PHE A 68 37.05 1.64 -11.62
N GLY A 69 35.72 1.68 -11.60
CA GLY A 69 34.87 0.49 -11.66
C GLY A 69 33.91 0.46 -12.85
N HIS A 70 33.59 -0.75 -13.31
CA HIS A 70 32.60 -0.98 -14.36
C HIS A 70 31.76 -2.25 -14.04
N GLN A 71 30.44 -2.09 -13.98
CA GLN A 71 29.49 -3.19 -13.81
C GLN A 71 29.50 -4.09 -15.06
N HIS A 72 29.41 -5.42 -14.89
CA HIS A 72 29.32 -6.41 -15.99
C HIS A 72 30.46 -6.32 -17.03
N THR A 73 31.63 -5.86 -16.60
CA THR A 73 32.75 -5.47 -17.46
C THR A 73 33.38 -6.61 -18.29
N THR A 74 33.06 -7.88 -18.02
CA THR A 74 33.60 -9.04 -18.74
C THR A 74 32.56 -10.01 -19.31
N ASP A 75 31.28 -9.67 -19.21
CA ASP A 75 30.17 -10.45 -19.78
C ASP A 75 29.22 -9.62 -20.66
N ASN A 76 29.22 -8.28 -20.53
CA ASN A 76 28.48 -7.35 -21.39
C ASN A 76 29.41 -6.28 -21.99
N GLY A 77 29.21 -5.97 -23.27
CA GLY A 77 30.01 -4.97 -23.98
C GLY A 77 29.69 -4.87 -25.48
N ILE A 78 30.29 -3.85 -26.10
CA ILE A 78 30.07 -3.43 -27.49
C ILE A 78 31.21 -3.89 -28.41
N THR A 79 32.42 -4.07 -27.87
CA THR A 79 33.63 -4.46 -28.62
C THR A 79 33.82 -5.97 -28.75
N PHE A 80 33.14 -6.77 -27.93
CA PHE A 80 33.16 -8.23 -27.95
C PHE A 80 31.74 -8.82 -28.11
N SER A 81 31.62 -10.15 -28.18
CA SER A 81 30.32 -10.83 -28.38
C SER A 81 30.20 -12.24 -27.78
N GLU A 82 31.22 -12.69 -27.06
CA GLU A 82 31.17 -13.90 -26.22
C GLU A 82 31.68 -13.50 -24.82
N ALA A 83 30.90 -13.82 -23.78
CA ALA A 83 31.29 -13.61 -22.38
C ALA A 83 32.34 -14.66 -21.97
N ASP A 84 33.60 -14.43 -22.35
CA ASP A 84 34.74 -15.30 -22.04
C ASP A 84 35.38 -15.02 -20.67
N GLY A 85 34.88 -14.01 -19.95
CA GLY A 85 35.37 -13.58 -18.64
C GLY A 85 36.63 -12.71 -18.68
N VAL A 86 37.16 -12.38 -19.87
CA VAL A 86 38.42 -11.64 -20.06
C VAL A 86 38.24 -10.44 -20.99
N SER A 87 37.46 -10.59 -22.06
CA SER A 87 37.11 -9.51 -22.99
C SER A 87 36.34 -8.41 -22.26
N SER A 88 36.70 -7.15 -22.47
CA SER A 88 36.08 -5.98 -21.82
C SER A 88 36.16 -4.76 -22.73
N ASP A 89 35.14 -3.89 -22.70
CA ASP A 89 35.17 -2.61 -23.42
C ASP A 89 36.23 -1.65 -22.84
N VAL A 90 36.50 -1.75 -21.53
CA VAL A 90 37.58 -1.01 -20.87
C VAL A 90 38.91 -1.48 -21.43
N LEU A 91 39.19 -2.79 -21.38
CA LEU A 91 40.40 -3.42 -21.93
C LEU A 91 40.60 -3.09 -23.42
N ALA A 92 39.54 -3.11 -24.21
CA ALA A 92 39.60 -2.79 -25.64
C ALA A 92 39.97 -1.32 -25.90
N GLY A 93 39.59 -0.40 -25.00
CA GLY A 93 39.86 1.03 -25.12
C GLY A 93 41.19 1.48 -24.51
N THR A 94 41.46 1.10 -23.27
CA THR A 94 42.62 1.57 -22.48
C THR A 94 43.85 0.67 -22.64
N GLY A 95 43.62 -0.63 -22.87
CA GLY A 95 44.63 -1.69 -22.77
C GLY A 95 44.72 -2.35 -21.40
N ASP A 96 43.87 -1.97 -20.44
CA ASP A 96 43.81 -2.50 -19.07
C ASP A 96 42.35 -2.72 -18.60
N HIS A 97 42.15 -3.56 -17.59
CA HIS A 97 40.85 -3.80 -16.95
C HIS A 97 40.51 -2.71 -15.92
N PRO A 98 39.22 -2.51 -15.56
CA PRO A 98 38.88 -1.63 -14.44
C PRO A 98 39.39 -2.23 -13.13
N ALA A 99 39.76 -1.40 -12.16
CA ALA A 99 40.19 -1.87 -10.84
C ALA A 99 39.05 -2.51 -10.03
N ILE A 100 37.80 -2.03 -10.21
CA ILE A 100 36.60 -2.65 -9.62
C ILE A 100 35.76 -3.35 -10.70
N PHE A 101 35.45 -4.63 -10.47
CA PHE A 101 34.56 -5.45 -11.28
C PHE A 101 33.20 -5.57 -10.58
N GLY A 102 32.16 -4.97 -11.16
CA GLY A 102 30.81 -4.98 -10.60
C GLY A 102 29.92 -6.11 -11.13
N TRP A 103 29.11 -6.69 -10.25
CA TRP A 103 28.17 -7.79 -10.52
C TRP A 103 26.85 -7.58 -9.75
N ASP A 104 25.78 -8.31 -10.07
CA ASP A 104 24.50 -8.26 -9.33
C ASP A 104 23.95 -9.65 -8.95
N THR A 105 23.14 -9.73 -7.89
CA THR A 105 22.40 -10.95 -7.51
C THR A 105 21.38 -11.42 -8.57
N LEU A 106 20.98 -10.60 -9.54
CA LEU A 106 20.21 -11.02 -10.73
C LEU A 106 20.87 -12.17 -11.52
N ILE A 107 22.18 -12.36 -11.38
CA ILE A 107 22.92 -13.53 -11.89
C ILE A 107 22.35 -14.84 -11.28
N LEU A 108 22.02 -14.86 -9.98
CA LEU A 108 21.40 -16.00 -9.31
C LEU A 108 20.05 -16.36 -9.91
N GLU A 109 19.26 -15.33 -10.25
CA GLU A 109 17.94 -15.46 -10.87
C GLU A 109 18.00 -15.94 -12.34
N GLY A 110 19.18 -15.88 -12.97
CA GLY A 110 19.37 -16.20 -14.39
C GLY A 110 18.91 -15.09 -15.33
N ARG A 111 18.72 -13.87 -14.80
CA ARG A 111 18.21 -12.69 -15.53
C ARG A 111 19.33 -11.88 -16.18
N GLU A 112 20.52 -11.91 -15.59
CA GLU A 112 21.74 -11.28 -16.11
C GLU A 112 22.84 -12.32 -16.33
N ALA A 113 23.72 -12.07 -17.30
CA ALA A 113 24.91 -12.88 -17.54
C ALA A 113 25.86 -12.80 -16.33
N PRO A 114 26.65 -13.86 -16.02
CA PRO A 114 26.73 -15.15 -16.69
C PRO A 114 25.67 -16.18 -16.23
N GLY A 115 24.62 -15.74 -15.52
CA GLY A 115 23.55 -16.59 -15.01
C GLY A 115 22.69 -17.21 -16.11
N ILE A 116 22.03 -18.33 -15.78
CA ILE A 116 21.15 -19.05 -16.72
C ILE A 116 19.85 -19.53 -16.07
N GLY A 117 18.81 -19.70 -16.88
CA GLY A 117 17.59 -20.40 -16.50
C GLY A 117 16.69 -19.59 -15.57
N THR A 118 16.40 -20.12 -14.37
CA THR A 118 15.62 -19.45 -13.33
C THR A 118 16.21 -19.73 -11.94
N LEU A 119 15.90 -18.88 -10.95
CA LEU A 119 16.35 -19.05 -9.56
C LEU A 119 16.06 -20.46 -9.00
N GLU A 120 14.83 -20.97 -9.16
CA GLU A 120 14.41 -22.30 -8.67
C GLU A 120 15.22 -23.44 -9.30
N ALA A 121 15.38 -23.41 -10.63
CA ALA A 121 16.00 -24.49 -11.38
C ALA A 121 17.54 -24.44 -11.39
N ASN A 122 18.11 -23.24 -11.27
CA ASN A 122 19.53 -22.99 -11.55
C ASN A 122 20.25 -22.16 -10.48
N GLY A 123 19.61 -21.59 -9.44
CA GLY A 123 20.25 -20.68 -8.49
C GLY A 123 21.56 -21.17 -7.88
N LYS A 124 21.65 -22.46 -7.52
CA LYS A 124 22.90 -23.10 -7.01
C LYS A 124 23.96 -23.35 -8.07
N GLN A 125 23.56 -23.45 -9.35
CA GLN A 125 24.47 -23.49 -10.49
C GLN A 125 24.95 -22.08 -10.84
N ASN A 126 24.06 -21.08 -10.80
CA ASN A 126 24.37 -19.67 -11.06
C ASN A 126 25.34 -19.13 -9.99
N ALA A 127 25.15 -19.47 -8.72
CA ALA A 127 26.11 -19.20 -7.64
C ALA A 127 27.54 -19.73 -7.94
N GLN A 128 27.66 -20.93 -8.51
CA GLN A 128 28.95 -21.49 -8.93
C GLN A 128 29.53 -20.74 -10.14
N ILE A 129 28.73 -20.47 -11.17
CA ILE A 129 29.18 -19.76 -12.38
C ILE A 129 29.63 -18.33 -12.02
N TRP A 130 28.90 -17.65 -11.13
CA TRP A 130 29.23 -16.31 -10.64
C TRP A 130 30.52 -16.30 -9.82
N ALA A 131 30.67 -17.23 -8.87
CA ALA A 131 31.91 -17.40 -8.11
C ALA A 131 33.11 -17.68 -9.02
N ASP A 132 32.93 -18.42 -10.12
CA ASP A 132 34.00 -18.66 -11.10
C ASP A 132 34.31 -17.42 -11.97
N GLY A 133 33.32 -16.56 -12.23
CA GLY A 133 33.52 -15.23 -12.82
C GLY A 133 34.32 -14.29 -11.93
N MET A 134 33.96 -14.19 -10.64
CA MET A 134 34.65 -13.35 -9.66
C MET A 134 36.09 -13.81 -9.38
N LYS A 135 36.38 -15.12 -9.46
CA LYS A 135 37.75 -15.65 -9.46
C LYS A 135 38.54 -15.17 -10.67
N ASN A 136 37.93 -15.14 -11.86
CA ASN A 136 38.61 -14.71 -13.07
C ASN A 136 38.91 -13.21 -13.02
N ALA A 137 37.97 -12.39 -12.53
CA ALA A 137 38.21 -10.97 -12.24
C ALA A 137 39.37 -10.75 -11.26
N HIS A 138 39.44 -11.53 -10.17
CA HIS A 138 40.57 -11.47 -9.22
C HIS A 138 41.90 -11.93 -9.85
N ALA A 139 41.88 -12.95 -10.72
CA ALA A 139 43.04 -13.40 -11.47
C ALA A 139 43.50 -12.41 -12.56
N LEU A 140 42.64 -11.46 -12.94
CA LEU A 140 42.95 -10.26 -13.74
C LEU A 140 43.38 -9.06 -12.88
N GLY A 141 43.58 -9.25 -11.56
CA GLY A 141 44.02 -8.21 -10.61
C GLY A 141 42.89 -7.46 -9.90
N GLY A 142 41.64 -7.59 -10.35
CA GLY A 142 40.52 -6.77 -9.89
C GLY A 142 40.00 -7.07 -8.48
N ILE A 143 39.34 -6.06 -7.91
CA ILE A 143 38.47 -6.18 -6.73
C ILE A 143 37.03 -6.39 -7.20
N ASN A 144 36.30 -7.34 -6.60
CA ASN A 144 34.90 -7.60 -6.93
C ASN A 144 33.95 -6.78 -6.04
N THR A 145 32.88 -6.25 -6.64
CA THR A 145 31.74 -5.67 -5.91
C THR A 145 30.41 -6.23 -6.40
N ILE A 146 29.44 -6.32 -5.49
CA ILE A 146 28.16 -6.98 -5.69
C ILE A 146 27.03 -6.03 -5.30
N SER A 147 26.21 -5.63 -6.26
CA SER A 147 24.91 -4.98 -6.04
C SER A 147 23.79 -6.01 -5.89
N THR A 148 22.59 -5.56 -5.48
CA THR A 148 21.44 -6.44 -5.31
C THR A 148 20.16 -5.85 -5.92
N HIS A 149 19.69 -6.42 -7.03
CA HIS A 149 18.39 -6.14 -7.62
C HIS A 149 17.43 -7.33 -7.42
N MET A 150 17.20 -7.68 -6.15
CA MET A 150 16.42 -8.87 -5.75
C MET A 150 14.94 -8.75 -6.14
N TYR A 151 14.34 -9.86 -6.60
CA TYR A 151 12.89 -9.95 -6.79
C TYR A 151 12.09 -9.59 -5.52
N ASN A 152 10.84 -9.14 -5.71
CA ASN A 152 9.92 -8.80 -4.64
C ASN A 152 9.38 -10.10 -3.99
N PHE A 153 9.84 -10.40 -2.78
CA PHE A 153 9.44 -11.60 -2.03
C PHE A 153 7.94 -11.68 -1.68
N ALA A 154 7.19 -10.57 -1.67
CA ALA A 154 5.75 -10.57 -1.39
C ALA A 154 4.91 -10.92 -2.63
N THR A 155 5.33 -10.51 -3.84
CA THR A 155 4.59 -10.71 -5.09
C THR A 155 5.15 -11.82 -5.99
N GLY A 156 6.46 -12.08 -5.93
CA GLY A 156 7.19 -12.91 -6.88
C GLY A 156 7.64 -12.19 -8.15
N GLU A 157 7.31 -10.90 -8.30
CA GLU A 157 7.69 -10.05 -9.43
C GLU A 157 9.06 -9.38 -9.20
N ASP A 158 9.52 -8.52 -10.11
CA ASP A 158 10.85 -7.93 -10.04
C ASP A 158 11.04 -6.80 -9.01
N PHE A 159 12.28 -6.31 -8.93
CA PHE A 159 12.71 -5.25 -8.02
C PHE A 159 12.00 -3.89 -8.24
N TYR A 160 11.46 -3.62 -9.43
CA TYR A 160 10.66 -2.42 -9.71
C TYR A 160 9.18 -2.57 -9.29
N THR A 161 8.74 -3.79 -8.99
CA THR A 161 7.40 -4.02 -8.45
C THR A 161 7.40 -3.70 -6.96
N THR A 162 6.87 -2.54 -6.58
CA THR A 162 6.96 -1.98 -5.22
C THR A 162 5.83 -2.38 -4.26
N THR A 163 4.79 -3.04 -4.77
CA THR A 163 3.59 -3.40 -3.99
C THR A 163 3.85 -4.51 -2.95
N GLY A 164 2.96 -4.61 -1.96
CA GLY A 164 3.00 -5.66 -0.93
C GLY A 164 3.93 -5.42 0.26
N ARG A 165 4.54 -4.22 0.38
CA ARG A 165 5.46 -3.80 1.47
C ARG A 165 6.48 -4.89 1.87
N PRO A 166 7.34 -5.36 0.94
CA PRO A 166 7.97 -6.68 1.09
C PRO A 166 8.92 -6.77 2.28
N VAL A 167 9.61 -5.69 2.64
CA VAL A 167 10.51 -5.63 3.81
C VAL A 167 9.82 -6.14 5.09
N SER A 168 8.59 -5.70 5.33
CA SER A 168 7.79 -6.13 6.50
C SER A 168 7.49 -7.64 6.51
N THR A 169 7.45 -8.26 5.32
CA THR A 169 7.18 -9.70 5.16
C THR A 169 8.44 -10.56 5.29
N ILE A 170 9.64 -10.01 5.05
CA ILE A 170 10.93 -10.74 5.09
C ILE A 170 11.74 -10.52 6.36
N LEU A 171 11.40 -9.52 7.18
CA LEU A 171 11.98 -9.31 8.52
C LEU A 171 11.65 -10.46 9.51
N PRO A 172 12.39 -10.61 10.62
CA PRO A 172 12.15 -11.65 11.63
C PRO A 172 10.70 -11.69 12.15
N GLY A 173 10.01 -12.80 11.87
CA GLY A 173 8.59 -13.00 12.19
C GLY A 173 7.62 -12.76 11.02
N GLY A 174 8.08 -12.16 9.93
CA GLY A 174 7.33 -12.03 8.68
C GLY A 174 7.21 -13.35 7.92
N ALA A 175 6.08 -13.53 7.20
CA ALA A 175 5.72 -14.80 6.54
C ALA A 175 6.68 -15.24 5.41
N LYS A 176 7.50 -14.33 4.87
CA LYS A 176 8.46 -14.56 3.78
C LYS A 176 9.92 -14.58 4.26
N ASN A 177 10.19 -14.44 5.57
CA ASN A 177 11.56 -14.47 6.12
C ASN A 177 12.32 -15.76 5.74
N ALA A 178 11.66 -16.92 5.71
CA ALA A 178 12.28 -18.18 5.31
C ALA A 178 12.71 -18.18 3.83
N GLU A 179 11.93 -17.57 2.94
CA GLU A 179 12.22 -17.47 1.50
C GLU A 179 13.38 -16.50 1.23
N PHE A 180 13.42 -15.37 1.97
CA PHE A 180 14.56 -14.46 1.93
C PHE A 180 15.84 -15.13 2.44
N ASN A 181 15.76 -15.94 3.51
CA ASN A 181 16.89 -16.72 4.00
C ASN A 181 17.40 -17.74 2.96
N GLU A 182 16.52 -18.35 2.17
CA GLU A 182 16.94 -19.23 1.06
C GLU A 182 17.66 -18.46 -0.07
N TYR A 183 17.35 -17.17 -0.28
CA TYR A 183 18.11 -16.29 -1.17
C TYR A 183 19.49 -15.91 -0.58
N LEU A 184 19.54 -15.54 0.70
CA LEU A 184 20.80 -15.26 1.40
C LEU A 184 21.71 -16.50 1.47
N ASP A 185 21.15 -17.71 1.52
CA ASP A 185 21.91 -18.96 1.40
C ASP A 185 22.61 -19.11 0.04
N LEU A 186 22.07 -18.55 -1.04
CA LEU A 186 22.73 -18.53 -2.36
C LEU A 186 23.85 -17.47 -2.43
N ILE A 187 23.67 -16.33 -1.77
CA ILE A 187 24.72 -15.31 -1.63
C ILE A 187 25.89 -15.88 -0.81
N ALA A 188 25.61 -16.48 0.35
CA ALA A 188 26.60 -17.15 1.19
C ALA A 188 27.31 -18.31 0.46
N LEU A 189 26.57 -19.11 -0.31
CA LEU A 189 27.14 -20.14 -1.17
C LEU A 189 28.08 -19.56 -2.23
N THR A 190 27.72 -18.44 -2.85
CA THR A 190 28.58 -17.77 -3.85
C THR A 190 29.86 -17.26 -3.19
N ALA A 191 29.74 -16.53 -2.07
CA ALA A 191 30.88 -15.97 -1.35
C ALA A 191 31.87 -17.06 -0.91
N GLY A 192 31.39 -18.12 -0.25
CA GLY A 192 32.22 -19.28 0.17
C GLY A 192 32.65 -20.23 -0.95
N LEU A 193 32.21 -20.01 -2.19
CA LEU A 193 32.77 -20.66 -3.38
C LEU A 193 33.88 -19.81 -4.05
N THR A 194 34.03 -18.53 -3.68
CA THR A 194 34.88 -17.56 -4.37
C THR A 194 36.28 -17.52 -3.74
N VAL A 195 37.05 -18.59 -3.98
CA VAL A 195 38.42 -18.78 -3.48
C VAL A 195 39.48 -18.71 -4.59
N ASP A 196 40.70 -18.30 -4.25
CA ASP A 196 41.86 -18.19 -5.17
C ASP A 196 42.45 -19.56 -5.60
N GLU A 197 43.51 -19.56 -6.42
CA GLU A 197 44.19 -20.80 -6.84
C GLU A 197 44.81 -21.62 -5.68
N ASN A 198 45.02 -21.01 -4.51
CA ASN A 198 45.58 -21.64 -3.32
C ASN A 198 44.49 -22.18 -2.37
N GLY A 199 43.26 -21.70 -2.50
CA GLY A 199 42.13 -21.97 -1.60
C GLY A 199 41.99 -20.97 -0.44
N ASN A 200 42.49 -19.74 -0.60
CA ASN A 200 42.17 -18.60 0.28
C ASN A 200 40.89 -17.92 -0.23
N ASP A 201 40.05 -17.39 0.66
CA ASP A 201 38.83 -16.68 0.25
C ASP A 201 39.18 -15.31 -0.38
N ILE A 202 38.57 -15.02 -1.54
CA ILE A 202 38.73 -13.74 -2.23
C ILE A 202 37.83 -12.71 -1.54
N PRO A 203 38.34 -11.52 -1.18
CA PRO A 203 37.52 -10.45 -0.62
C PRO A 203 36.53 -9.86 -1.63
N LEU A 204 35.29 -9.65 -1.19
CA LEU A 204 34.21 -9.10 -2.01
C LEU A 204 33.59 -7.87 -1.31
N ILE A 205 33.21 -6.85 -2.07
CA ILE A 205 32.34 -5.78 -1.58
C ILE A 205 30.87 -6.20 -1.83
N PHE A 206 30.01 -6.07 -0.84
CA PHE A 206 28.58 -6.41 -0.93
C PHE A 206 27.72 -5.20 -0.55
N ARG A 207 26.84 -4.79 -1.46
CA ARG A 207 26.07 -3.53 -1.41
C ARG A 207 24.55 -3.81 -1.50
N PRO A 208 23.94 -4.32 -0.41
CA PRO A 208 22.51 -4.63 -0.40
C PRO A 208 21.65 -3.37 -0.28
N PHE A 209 20.47 -3.41 -0.90
CA PHE A 209 19.41 -2.38 -0.75
C PHE A 209 19.86 -0.93 -1.02
N HIS A 210 20.68 -0.73 -2.05
CA HIS A 210 21.09 0.57 -2.59
C HIS A 210 19.92 1.45 -3.09
N GLU A 211 20.17 2.75 -3.31
CA GLU A 211 19.16 3.75 -3.74
C GLU A 211 17.87 3.82 -2.89
N ASN A 212 17.98 3.52 -1.59
CA ASN A 212 16.84 3.41 -0.69
C ASN A 212 16.14 4.75 -0.37
N THR A 213 16.80 5.88 -0.60
CA THR A 213 16.20 7.22 -0.55
C THR A 213 15.33 7.53 -1.78
N GLY A 214 15.40 6.70 -2.82
CA GLY A 214 14.43 6.66 -3.92
C GLY A 214 13.15 5.89 -3.54
N SER A 215 12.27 5.69 -4.52
CA SER A 215 11.00 4.95 -4.33
C SER A 215 10.64 4.05 -5.52
N TRP A 216 11.61 3.74 -6.39
CA TRP A 216 11.46 2.82 -7.51
C TRP A 216 11.76 1.36 -7.17
N PHE A 217 12.52 1.10 -6.10
CA PHE A 217 12.75 -0.24 -5.57
C PHE A 217 11.83 -0.52 -4.37
N TRP A 218 11.44 -1.78 -4.16
CA TRP A 218 10.51 -2.17 -3.09
C TRP A 218 11.04 -2.01 -1.66
N TRP A 219 12.34 -1.74 -1.49
CA TRP A 219 12.97 -1.36 -0.22
C TRP A 219 13.15 0.16 -0.04
N GLY A 220 12.68 0.96 -1.00
CA GLY A 220 12.78 2.43 -0.98
C GLY A 220 11.83 3.11 0.01
N ALA A 221 12.05 4.41 0.25
CA ALA A 221 11.46 5.18 1.34
C ALA A 221 9.92 5.26 1.36
N ALA A 222 9.23 5.06 0.22
CA ALA A 222 7.77 4.99 0.19
C ALA A 222 7.18 3.62 0.59
N HIS A 223 8.02 2.58 0.69
CA HIS A 223 7.60 1.17 0.78
C HIS A 223 8.07 0.48 2.08
N ALA A 224 9.18 0.96 2.63
CA ALA A 224 9.74 0.55 3.92
C ALA A 224 10.05 1.76 4.80
N THR A 225 9.79 1.67 6.11
CA THR A 225 10.13 2.75 7.06
C THR A 225 11.64 2.86 7.27
N THR A 226 12.12 4.01 7.75
CA THR A 226 13.51 4.22 8.17
C THR A 226 13.98 3.18 9.21
N GLY A 227 13.07 2.67 10.06
CA GLY A 227 13.35 1.55 10.97
C GLY A 227 13.40 0.18 10.28
N GLU A 228 12.44 -0.12 9.40
CA GLU A 228 12.40 -1.36 8.63
C GLU A 228 13.63 -1.51 7.72
N TYR A 229 14.07 -0.44 7.05
CA TYR A 229 15.28 -0.43 6.24
C TYR A 229 16.53 -0.76 7.08
N LYS A 230 16.69 -0.11 8.24
CA LYS A 230 17.81 -0.36 9.15
C LYS A 230 17.84 -1.81 9.61
N GLU A 231 16.70 -2.38 10.01
CA GLU A 231 16.66 -3.76 10.46
C GLU A 231 16.84 -4.78 9.33
N ILE A 232 16.38 -4.54 8.09
CA ILE A 232 16.61 -5.51 7.00
C ILE A 232 18.06 -5.52 6.52
N PHE A 233 18.73 -4.36 6.52
CA PHE A 233 20.17 -4.29 6.29
C PHE A 233 20.91 -5.02 7.42
N ARG A 234 20.65 -4.68 8.68
CA ARG A 234 21.25 -5.34 9.86
C ARG A 234 21.05 -6.85 9.83
N TYR A 235 19.82 -7.31 9.57
CA TYR A 235 19.48 -8.72 9.48
C TYR A 235 20.27 -9.42 8.36
N THR A 236 20.48 -8.77 7.22
CA THR A 236 21.24 -9.32 6.10
C THR A 236 22.71 -9.55 6.46
N VAL A 237 23.38 -8.56 7.08
CA VAL A 237 24.78 -8.74 7.54
C VAL A 237 24.85 -9.74 8.70
N GLU A 238 23.93 -9.71 9.67
CA GLU A 238 23.90 -10.70 10.76
C GLU A 238 23.64 -12.13 10.25
N TYR A 239 22.82 -12.31 9.22
CA TYR A 239 22.58 -13.62 8.63
C TYR A 239 23.85 -14.13 7.92
N LEU A 240 24.43 -13.32 7.02
CA LEU A 240 25.63 -13.71 6.26
C LEU A 240 26.85 -13.91 7.18
N ARG A 241 27.14 -12.97 8.09
CA ARG A 241 28.24 -13.05 9.05
C ARG A 241 27.99 -14.09 10.13
N ASP A 242 26.95 -13.90 10.96
CA ASP A 242 26.82 -14.64 12.22
C ASP A 242 26.15 -16.02 12.05
N VAL A 243 25.21 -16.17 11.10
CA VAL A 243 24.47 -17.43 10.88
C VAL A 243 25.11 -18.30 9.80
N LYS A 244 25.69 -17.71 8.74
CA LYS A 244 26.32 -18.44 7.63
C LYS A 244 27.85 -18.52 7.72
N GLY A 245 28.52 -17.65 8.48
CA GLY A 245 29.98 -17.65 8.61
C GLY A 245 30.69 -17.18 7.35
N VAL A 246 30.21 -16.10 6.74
CA VAL A 246 30.77 -15.52 5.50
C VAL A 246 31.78 -14.43 5.86
N ASP A 247 33.01 -14.85 6.13
CA ASP A 247 34.10 -14.02 6.66
C ASP A 247 34.84 -13.20 5.56
N ASN A 248 34.35 -13.19 4.31
CA ASN A 248 35.02 -12.55 3.16
C ASN A 248 34.29 -11.33 2.54
N LEU A 249 33.25 -10.79 3.16
CA LEU A 249 32.52 -9.60 2.68
C LEU A 249 32.96 -8.30 3.38
N LEU A 250 32.99 -7.19 2.63
CA LEU A 250 32.88 -5.83 3.15
C LEU A 250 31.50 -5.25 2.79
N TYR A 251 30.82 -4.63 3.75
CA TYR A 251 29.44 -4.17 3.59
C TYR A 251 29.37 -2.68 3.19
N SER A 252 28.70 -2.39 2.06
CA SER A 252 28.54 -1.04 1.52
C SER A 252 27.09 -0.56 1.63
N PHE A 253 26.90 0.68 2.07
CA PHE A 253 25.61 1.36 2.15
C PHE A 253 25.63 2.59 1.24
N SER A 254 24.71 2.65 0.27
CA SER A 254 24.65 3.74 -0.72
C SER A 254 23.22 4.26 -0.93
N PRO A 255 22.82 5.26 -0.15
CA PRO A 255 21.73 6.18 -0.51
C PRO A 255 22.06 6.92 -1.81
N ASN A 256 21.02 7.48 -2.42
CA ASN A 256 21.11 8.07 -3.76
C ASN A 256 20.48 9.47 -3.87
N GLY A 257 20.90 10.17 -4.92
CA GLY A 257 20.52 11.55 -5.15
C GLY A 257 21.21 12.52 -4.20
N THR A 258 21.19 13.81 -4.53
CA THR A 258 21.89 14.87 -3.79
C THR A 258 21.62 14.82 -2.28
N PHE A 259 22.59 15.16 -1.44
CA PHE A 259 22.38 15.50 -0.02
C PHE A 259 22.62 16.99 0.24
N GLY A 260 23.49 17.64 -0.55
CA GLY A 260 23.90 19.02 -0.36
C GLY A 260 24.93 19.20 0.75
N GLY A 261 25.62 18.13 1.12
CA GLY A 261 26.50 18.07 2.29
C GLY A 261 25.78 17.80 3.63
N ASP A 262 24.49 17.47 3.61
CA ASP A 262 23.71 17.16 4.82
C ASP A 262 23.98 15.72 5.33
N GLN A 263 24.80 15.63 6.37
CA GLN A 263 25.15 14.38 7.04
C GLN A 263 23.99 13.78 7.85
N GLU A 264 23.09 14.58 8.43
CA GLU A 264 21.96 14.07 9.22
C GLU A 264 20.94 13.45 8.26
N ARG A 265 20.65 14.20 7.19
CA ARG A 265 20.24 13.75 5.86
C ARG A 265 20.70 12.33 5.50
N TYR A 266 21.94 12.20 5.06
CA TYR A 266 22.51 10.94 4.56
C TYR A 266 22.43 9.80 5.61
N LEU A 267 22.60 10.12 6.89
CA LEU A 267 22.59 9.13 7.96
C LEU A 267 21.18 8.72 8.42
N GLU A 268 20.10 9.30 7.89
CA GLU A 268 18.73 8.99 8.31
C GLU A 268 18.46 7.48 8.29
N THR A 269 18.82 6.79 7.21
CA THR A 269 18.61 5.34 7.03
C THR A 269 19.82 4.48 7.42
N TYR A 270 20.90 5.08 7.96
CA TYR A 270 22.17 4.40 8.24
C TYR A 270 22.00 3.21 9.21
N PRO A 271 22.42 1.98 8.82
CA PRO A 271 22.32 0.79 9.67
C PRO A 271 23.17 0.87 10.96
N GLY A 272 24.24 1.66 10.97
CA GLY A 272 25.15 1.82 12.10
C GLY A 272 26.54 1.24 11.83
N ASP A 273 27.52 1.73 12.59
CA ASP A 273 28.95 1.49 12.36
C ASP A 273 29.32 -0.01 12.35
N GLU A 274 28.68 -0.83 13.17
CA GLU A 274 29.00 -2.26 13.33
C GLU A 274 28.41 -3.16 12.20
N TYR A 275 27.84 -2.53 11.17
CA TYR A 275 27.20 -3.18 10.01
C TYR A 275 27.73 -2.67 8.67
N ILE A 276 28.49 -1.55 8.63
CA ILE A 276 28.94 -0.87 7.41
C ILE A 276 30.46 -0.71 7.39
N ASP A 277 31.08 -1.03 6.27
CA ASP A 277 32.50 -0.79 5.96
C ASP A 277 32.71 0.39 5.01
N ILE A 278 31.79 0.56 4.05
CA ILE A 278 31.89 1.54 2.97
C ILE A 278 30.66 2.46 2.96
N ILE A 279 30.94 3.76 3.12
CA ILE A 279 30.02 4.89 2.99
C ILE A 279 29.94 5.25 1.50
N GLY A 280 28.96 4.65 0.82
CA GLY A 280 28.72 4.81 -0.61
C GLY A 280 27.78 5.98 -0.94
N TYR A 281 27.64 6.27 -2.23
CA TYR A 281 26.79 7.33 -2.77
C TYR A 281 26.48 7.04 -4.23
N ASP A 282 25.20 7.03 -4.61
CA ASP A 282 24.76 6.71 -5.98
C ASP A 282 24.15 7.96 -6.63
N PHE A 283 24.74 8.43 -7.74
CA PHE A 283 24.26 9.65 -8.41
C PHE A 283 24.58 9.68 -9.91
N TYR A 284 23.53 9.85 -10.72
CA TYR A 284 23.62 9.90 -12.17
C TYR A 284 23.28 11.29 -12.71
N GLU A 285 24.01 11.75 -13.73
CA GLU A 285 23.61 12.93 -14.48
C GLU A 285 22.32 12.63 -15.27
N ASN A 286 21.29 13.41 -15.00
CA ASN A 286 19.99 13.29 -15.65
C ASN A 286 19.72 14.48 -16.59
N SER A 287 20.72 14.95 -17.35
CA SER A 287 20.51 15.94 -18.42
C SER A 287 21.51 15.81 -19.57
N ASN A 288 21.02 15.93 -20.81
CA ASN A 288 21.85 16.05 -22.02
C ASN A 288 21.47 17.29 -22.85
N GLU A 289 20.75 18.25 -22.25
CA GLU A 289 20.54 19.58 -22.84
C GLU A 289 21.78 20.51 -22.66
N PRO A 290 22.50 20.50 -21.52
CA PRO A 290 23.77 21.22 -21.37
C PRO A 290 24.88 20.69 -22.29
N GLU A 291 25.77 21.58 -22.73
CA GLU A 291 27.00 21.21 -23.46
C GLU A 291 28.15 20.77 -22.53
N ASN A 292 27.95 20.80 -21.20
CA ASN A 292 28.89 20.34 -20.16
C ASN A 292 28.16 20.01 -18.84
N SER A 293 28.85 19.39 -17.89
CA SER A 293 28.23 18.79 -16.68
C SER A 293 28.31 19.65 -15.40
N ASP A 294 28.73 20.91 -15.50
CA ASP A 294 28.98 21.86 -14.38
C ASP A 294 27.87 21.85 -13.29
N ALA A 295 26.60 21.91 -13.69
CA ALA A 295 25.47 22.09 -12.77
C ALA A 295 25.10 20.82 -11.98
N TRP A 296 25.47 19.65 -12.50
CA TRP A 296 25.35 18.37 -11.80
C TRP A 296 26.59 18.13 -10.92
N ILE A 297 27.78 18.45 -11.44
CA ILE A 297 29.05 18.43 -10.69
C ILE A 297 28.99 19.35 -9.45
N SER A 298 28.35 20.53 -9.54
CA SER A 298 28.22 21.44 -8.39
C SER A 298 27.35 20.89 -7.24
N GLN A 299 26.55 19.84 -7.49
CA GLN A 299 25.80 19.10 -6.48
C GLN A 299 26.61 17.90 -5.97
N LEU A 300 27.29 17.19 -6.88
CA LEU A 300 28.13 16.02 -6.58
C LEU A 300 29.24 16.31 -5.55
N ILE A 301 30.02 17.38 -5.75
CA ILE A 301 31.25 17.61 -4.97
C ILE A 301 30.99 17.82 -3.45
N PRO A 302 29.98 18.61 -3.03
CA PRO A 302 29.55 18.65 -1.62
C PRO A 302 29.24 17.28 -1.01
N ASP A 303 28.65 16.36 -1.77
CA ASP A 303 28.20 15.06 -1.28
C ASP A 303 29.35 14.05 -1.19
N LEU A 304 30.27 14.05 -2.17
CA LEU A 304 31.52 13.28 -2.08
C LEU A 304 32.42 13.76 -0.92
N ALA A 305 32.41 15.07 -0.64
CA ALA A 305 33.09 15.64 0.51
C ALA A 305 32.44 15.22 1.85
N MET A 306 31.11 15.12 1.89
CA MET A 306 30.32 14.73 3.05
C MET A 306 30.47 13.26 3.42
N ILE A 307 30.34 12.32 2.46
CA ILE A 307 30.57 10.89 2.72
C ILE A 307 32.01 10.62 3.19
N THR A 308 32.96 11.42 2.71
CA THR A 308 34.35 11.37 3.15
C THR A 308 34.52 11.85 4.59
N ASP A 309 33.85 12.94 5.00
CA ASP A 309 33.85 13.37 6.41
C ASP A 309 33.26 12.29 7.32
N ILE A 310 32.13 11.67 6.92
CA ILE A 310 31.48 10.57 7.65
C ILE A 310 32.44 9.38 7.77
N ALA A 311 33.11 9.00 6.68
CA ALA A 311 34.05 7.88 6.66
C ALA A 311 35.29 8.15 7.52
N GLU A 312 35.87 9.34 7.45
CA GLU A 312 37.07 9.71 8.21
C GLU A 312 36.77 9.82 9.72
N GLU A 313 35.61 10.34 10.13
CA GLU A 313 35.19 10.38 11.53
C GLU A 313 34.99 8.97 12.12
N ARG A 314 34.48 8.03 11.31
CA ARG A 314 34.13 6.66 11.76
C ARG A 314 35.23 5.62 11.50
N GLY A 315 36.32 5.99 10.82
CA GLY A 315 37.40 5.08 10.43
C GLY A 315 37.00 4.07 9.33
N LYS A 316 36.01 4.43 8.51
CA LYS A 316 35.43 3.65 7.40
C LYS A 316 36.03 4.09 6.05
N ILE A 317 35.53 3.51 4.96
CA ILE A 317 35.88 3.87 3.57
C ILE A 317 34.77 4.76 2.98
N SER A 318 35.10 5.73 2.11
CA SER A 318 34.13 6.44 1.26
C SER A 318 34.29 6.05 -0.22
N ALA A 319 33.19 5.99 -0.96
CA ALA A 319 33.19 5.63 -2.38
C ALA A 319 32.05 6.29 -3.16
N PHE A 320 32.28 6.59 -4.44
CA PHE A 320 31.23 6.98 -5.38
C PHE A 320 30.70 5.68 -6.03
N THR A 321 29.82 4.98 -5.31
CA THR A 321 29.42 3.59 -5.61
C THR A 321 28.75 3.43 -6.96
N GLU A 322 28.02 4.44 -7.43
CA GLU A 322 27.53 4.52 -8.81
C GLU A 322 27.58 5.95 -9.37
N PHE A 323 28.18 6.10 -10.55
CA PHE A 323 28.15 7.33 -11.35
C PHE A 323 27.89 7.06 -12.84
N GLY A 324 27.33 8.03 -13.54
CA GLY A 324 27.14 7.95 -14.99
C GLY A 324 26.08 8.92 -15.50
N ARG A 325 25.40 8.55 -16.60
CA ARG A 325 24.28 9.31 -17.19
C ARG A 325 23.11 8.36 -17.45
N ASN A 326 21.84 8.72 -17.18
CA ASN A 326 20.73 7.74 -17.15
C ASN A 326 19.44 8.14 -17.93
N GLY A 327 18.58 7.18 -18.27
CA GLY A 327 17.32 7.34 -19.01
C GLY A 327 17.48 7.78 -20.48
N ASP A 328 16.67 8.75 -20.94
CA ASP A 328 16.84 9.47 -22.23
C ASP A 328 18.25 10.09 -22.42
N ARG A 329 19.08 10.01 -21.38
CA ARG A 329 20.25 10.84 -21.10
C ARG A 329 21.47 9.96 -20.81
N THR A 330 21.34 8.61 -20.88
CA THR A 330 22.47 7.69 -21.06
C THR A 330 23.33 8.10 -22.25
N ILE A 331 24.59 7.67 -22.27
CA ILE A 331 25.49 7.95 -23.39
C ILE A 331 24.88 7.37 -24.66
N LYS A 332 24.76 8.20 -25.70
CA LYS A 332 24.15 7.84 -26.98
C LYS A 332 25.22 7.42 -27.98
N GLU A 333 24.86 6.56 -28.95
CA GLU A 333 25.76 6.16 -30.05
C GLU A 333 26.39 7.37 -30.76
N SER A 334 25.64 8.47 -30.89
CA SER A 334 26.15 9.80 -31.30
C SER A 334 25.18 10.92 -30.92
N GLY A 335 25.66 12.17 -30.89
CA GLY A 335 24.87 13.37 -30.57
C GLY A 335 24.85 13.75 -29.07
N ASN A 336 25.80 13.24 -28.28
CA ASN A 336 26.03 13.67 -26.90
C ASN A 336 26.47 15.15 -26.86
N LYS A 337 26.15 15.84 -25.77
CA LYS A 337 26.43 17.28 -25.63
C LYS A 337 27.57 17.56 -24.66
N SER A 338 27.51 17.00 -23.45
CA SER A 338 28.68 16.91 -22.56
C SER A 338 29.66 15.88 -23.12
N LEU A 339 30.65 16.35 -23.89
CA LEU A 339 31.67 15.50 -24.52
C LEU A 339 32.94 15.29 -23.68
N GLU A 340 33.16 16.13 -22.67
CA GLU A 340 34.31 16.05 -21.75
C GLU A 340 33.91 15.53 -20.35
N PHE A 341 32.82 14.75 -20.30
CA PHE A 341 32.15 14.25 -19.08
C PHE A 341 33.08 13.61 -18.05
N TYR A 342 33.99 12.71 -18.47
CA TYR A 342 34.85 11.99 -17.53
C TYR A 342 35.94 12.91 -16.98
N THR A 343 36.54 13.73 -17.83
CA THR A 343 37.57 14.66 -17.37
C THR A 343 37.00 15.84 -16.58
N ASP A 344 35.80 16.33 -16.87
CA ASP A 344 35.11 17.34 -16.06
C ASP A 344 34.88 16.84 -14.62
N ILE A 345 34.35 15.61 -14.47
CA ILE A 345 34.14 14.96 -13.16
C ILE A 345 35.47 14.78 -12.42
N LEU A 346 36.46 14.18 -13.08
CA LEU A 346 37.77 13.89 -12.51
C LEU A 346 38.48 15.18 -12.05
N ASN A 347 38.45 16.24 -12.87
CA ASN A 347 39.02 17.53 -12.51
C ASN A 347 38.29 18.17 -11.31
N ALA A 348 36.97 18.03 -11.21
CA ALA A 348 36.21 18.56 -10.09
C ALA A 348 36.47 17.78 -8.78
N ILE A 349 36.52 16.45 -8.83
CA ILE A 349 36.88 15.58 -7.70
C ILE A 349 38.27 15.95 -7.20
N LYS A 350 39.26 16.03 -8.10
CA LYS A 350 40.66 16.39 -7.77
C LYS A 350 40.84 17.84 -7.30
N ALA A 351 39.88 18.73 -7.55
CA ALA A 351 39.94 20.13 -7.12
C ALA A 351 39.50 20.35 -5.67
N ASP A 352 38.67 19.45 -5.11
CA ASP A 352 38.24 19.53 -3.71
C ASP A 352 39.02 18.54 -2.82
N PRO A 353 39.63 19.00 -1.71
CA PRO A 353 40.51 18.17 -0.88
C PRO A 353 39.79 17.12 -0.02
N LYS A 354 38.45 17.04 -0.07
CA LYS A 354 37.66 15.97 0.55
C LYS A 354 37.08 15.04 -0.51
N ALA A 355 36.46 15.55 -1.56
CA ALA A 355 35.94 14.71 -2.64
C ALA A 355 37.04 13.85 -3.29
N SER A 356 38.27 14.38 -3.39
CA SER A 356 39.44 13.63 -3.84
C SER A 356 39.91 12.49 -2.91
N ARG A 357 39.21 12.21 -1.81
CA ARG A 357 39.53 11.15 -0.84
C ARG A 357 38.59 9.95 -0.93
N ILE A 358 37.67 9.89 -1.90
CA ILE A 358 36.98 8.64 -2.22
C ILE A 358 37.98 7.55 -2.63
N SER A 359 37.69 6.30 -2.29
CA SER A 359 38.52 5.14 -2.58
C SER A 359 38.31 4.61 -4.00
N TYR A 360 37.06 4.59 -4.47
CA TYR A 360 36.70 4.16 -5.83
C TYR A 360 35.50 4.93 -6.39
N MET A 361 35.35 4.87 -7.71
CA MET A 361 34.18 5.36 -8.45
C MET A 361 33.80 4.36 -9.56
N GLN A 362 32.56 3.85 -9.53
CA GLN A 362 32.09 2.82 -10.48
C GLN A 362 30.98 3.33 -11.40
N THR A 363 31.03 2.94 -12.68
CA THR A 363 29.97 3.18 -13.66
C THR A 363 29.25 1.89 -14.10
N TRP A 364 28.09 2.05 -14.74
CA TRP A 364 27.16 0.94 -15.01
C TRP A 364 27.45 0.15 -16.30
N SER A 365 26.64 -0.87 -16.58
CA SER A 365 26.90 -1.90 -17.60
C SER A 365 26.72 -1.43 -19.06
N ASN A 366 27.63 -1.86 -19.93
CA ASN A 366 27.54 -1.73 -21.38
C ASN A 366 26.61 -2.79 -22.02
N TRP A 367 25.31 -2.72 -21.75
CA TRP A 367 24.29 -3.62 -22.32
C TRP A 367 24.22 -3.60 -23.85
N GLY A 368 24.60 -2.50 -24.50
CA GLY A 368 24.72 -2.38 -25.96
C GLY A 368 24.57 -0.94 -26.44
N LEU A 369 24.44 -0.74 -27.76
CA LEU A 369 24.37 0.61 -28.36
C LEU A 369 23.15 1.44 -27.93
N GLU A 370 22.13 0.82 -27.35
CA GLU A 370 20.94 1.50 -26.81
C GLU A 370 21.15 1.99 -25.36
N GLN A 371 22.05 1.36 -24.59
CA GLN A 371 22.39 1.72 -23.22
C GLN A 371 23.82 1.27 -22.86
N PHE A 372 24.72 2.24 -22.66
CA PHE A 372 26.11 2.02 -22.27
C PHE A 372 26.66 3.21 -21.47
N TYR A 373 27.73 2.97 -20.70
CA TYR A 373 28.33 3.90 -19.74
C TYR A 373 29.86 3.98 -19.82
N VAL A 374 30.51 3.13 -20.64
CA VAL A 374 31.91 3.27 -21.07
C VAL A 374 31.95 3.43 -22.60
N PRO A 375 32.52 4.54 -23.13
CA PRO A 375 32.56 4.79 -24.58
C PRO A 375 33.61 3.91 -25.26
N TYR A 376 33.24 3.34 -26.41
CA TYR A 376 34.03 2.31 -27.09
C TYR A 376 34.99 2.86 -28.17
N PRO A 377 36.16 2.20 -28.37
CA PRO A 377 37.05 2.47 -29.50
C PRO A 377 36.42 2.05 -30.84
N ALA A 378 37.03 2.46 -31.97
CA ALA A 378 36.64 1.98 -33.29
C ALA A 378 36.80 0.46 -33.43
N THR A 379 35.81 -0.23 -33.99
CA THR A 379 35.83 -1.66 -34.29
C THR A 379 35.83 -1.92 -35.80
N ASP A 380 35.83 -3.19 -36.22
CA ASP A 380 35.67 -3.56 -37.64
C ASP A 380 34.30 -3.14 -38.23
N THR A 381 33.30 -2.84 -37.38
CA THR A 381 31.91 -2.53 -37.77
C THR A 381 31.40 -1.17 -37.30
N LEU A 382 31.97 -0.61 -36.22
CA LEU A 382 31.53 0.65 -35.60
C LEU A 382 32.64 1.72 -35.67
N PRO A 383 32.30 3.00 -35.85
CA PRO A 383 33.24 4.09 -35.65
C PRO A 383 33.65 4.21 -34.17
N GLU A 384 34.73 4.93 -33.92
CA GLU A 384 35.10 5.38 -32.56
C GLU A 384 33.96 6.21 -31.95
N HIS A 385 33.61 5.95 -30.69
CA HIS A 385 32.62 6.75 -29.99
C HIS A 385 33.12 8.18 -29.74
N GLU A 386 32.26 9.18 -29.85
CA GLU A 386 32.65 10.59 -29.79
C GLU A 386 33.17 11.07 -28.42
N MET A 387 32.89 10.32 -27.34
CA MET A 387 33.42 10.56 -25.99
C MET A 387 34.61 9.65 -25.62
N TYR A 388 34.99 8.70 -26.48
CA TYR A 388 36.10 7.77 -26.23
C TYR A 388 37.43 8.50 -25.99
N GLN A 389 37.70 9.55 -26.77
CA GLN A 389 38.87 10.41 -26.60
C GLN A 389 38.85 11.25 -25.32
N ASP A 390 37.77 11.25 -24.53
CA ASP A 390 37.73 11.82 -23.19
C ASP A 390 37.95 10.76 -22.11
N PHE A 391 37.30 9.60 -22.23
CA PHE A 391 37.56 8.45 -21.36
C PHE A 391 39.02 7.99 -21.40
N LEU A 392 39.68 8.08 -22.56
CA LEU A 392 41.12 7.80 -22.67
C LEU A 392 41.97 8.84 -21.90
N LYS A 393 41.60 10.12 -21.85
CA LYS A 393 42.28 11.13 -21.01
C LYS A 393 42.06 10.86 -19.52
N PHE A 394 40.88 10.35 -19.16
CA PHE A 394 40.53 9.98 -17.79
C PHE A 394 41.45 8.84 -17.33
N TYR A 395 41.59 7.78 -18.14
CA TYR A 395 42.57 6.70 -17.91
C TYR A 395 44.05 7.15 -17.95
N GLU A 396 44.42 8.11 -18.80
CA GLU A 396 45.80 8.65 -18.86
C GLU A 396 46.19 9.57 -17.67
N ASP A 397 45.34 9.72 -16.65
CA ASP A 397 45.58 10.60 -15.50
C ASP A 397 45.95 9.82 -14.23
N ASP A 398 47.13 10.12 -13.67
CA ASP A 398 47.74 9.50 -12.47
C ASP A 398 46.83 9.38 -11.21
N PHE A 399 45.62 9.97 -11.19
CA PHE A 399 44.66 9.85 -10.08
C PHE A 399 43.64 8.72 -10.27
N THR A 400 43.38 8.22 -11.48
CA THR A 400 42.48 7.08 -11.68
C THR A 400 43.28 5.79 -11.66
N VAL A 401 42.87 4.81 -10.86
CA VAL A 401 43.59 3.53 -10.72
C VAL A 401 42.83 2.43 -11.47
N PHE A 402 43.55 1.73 -12.36
CA PHE A 402 43.05 0.57 -13.12
C PHE A 402 43.70 -0.74 -12.63
N ALA A 403 43.41 -1.89 -13.25
CA ALA A 403 43.73 -3.21 -12.67
C ALA A 403 45.23 -3.50 -12.58
N ASP A 404 46.04 -3.15 -13.60
CA ASP A 404 47.51 -3.30 -13.59
C ASP A 404 48.19 -2.34 -12.57
N GLU A 405 47.41 -1.43 -11.95
CA GLU A 405 47.88 -0.40 -11.00
C GLU A 405 47.46 -0.65 -9.54
N ILE A 406 46.62 -1.66 -9.29
CA ILE A 406 46.32 -2.11 -7.92
C ILE A 406 47.62 -2.58 -7.25
N ALA A 407 47.83 -2.15 -6.00
CA ALA A 407 49.08 -2.42 -5.29
C ALA A 407 49.31 -3.93 -5.05
N ASP A 408 50.54 -4.42 -5.31
CA ASP A 408 51.02 -5.79 -5.02
C ASP A 408 50.62 -6.32 -3.62
N ASP A 409 50.43 -5.42 -2.64
CA ASP A 409 50.10 -5.75 -1.25
C ASP A 409 48.63 -5.56 -0.86
N ALA A 410 47.73 -5.19 -1.79
CA ALA A 410 46.32 -4.89 -1.53
C ALA A 410 45.58 -5.98 -0.73
N PHE A 411 45.92 -7.25 -0.96
CA PHE A 411 45.36 -8.42 -0.26
C PHE A 411 46.31 -9.05 0.79
N THR A 412 47.46 -8.43 1.10
CA THR A 412 48.45 -8.95 2.08
C THR A 412 48.96 -7.93 3.11
N ARG A 413 48.41 -6.72 3.18
CA ARG A 413 48.69 -5.72 4.22
C ARG A 413 48.24 -6.23 5.59
N PRO A 414 49.13 -6.27 6.60
CA PRO A 414 48.73 -6.59 7.96
C PRO A 414 47.72 -5.56 8.49
N ALA A 415 46.53 -6.06 8.81
CA ALA A 415 45.44 -5.33 9.45
C ALA A 415 44.83 -6.20 10.56
N SER A 416 44.07 -5.59 11.47
CA SER A 416 43.33 -6.28 12.53
C SER A 416 42.09 -5.47 12.91
N PRO A 417 40.93 -6.12 13.13
CA PRO A 417 39.73 -5.44 13.59
C PRO A 417 39.93 -4.71 14.92
N ALA A 418 39.24 -3.58 15.06
CA ALA A 418 39.01 -2.96 16.36
C ALA A 418 38.08 -3.83 17.24
N GLU A 419 38.09 -3.57 18.55
CA GLU A 419 37.02 -4.08 19.44
C GLU A 419 35.74 -3.28 19.14
N GLN A 420 34.69 -3.95 18.64
CA GLN A 420 33.35 -3.38 18.47
C GLN A 420 32.64 -3.23 19.83
N ASP A 421 31.75 -2.24 19.95
CA ASP A 421 31.00 -2.02 21.18
C ASP A 421 29.78 -2.96 21.25
N ALA A 422 29.52 -3.53 22.44
CA ALA A 422 28.40 -4.44 22.63
C ALA A 422 27.05 -3.70 22.53
N THR A 423 26.28 -4.00 21.49
CA THR A 423 25.03 -3.29 21.15
C THR A 423 23.81 -3.91 21.83
N PHE A 424 22.73 -3.13 21.93
CA PHE A 424 21.39 -3.63 22.27
C PHE A 424 20.35 -2.82 21.49
N ARG A 425 19.45 -3.50 20.77
CA ARG A 425 18.44 -2.86 19.90
C ARG A 425 17.09 -3.55 19.94
N LEU A 426 16.06 -2.80 19.57
CA LEU A 426 14.71 -3.30 19.26
C LEU A 426 14.69 -3.69 17.77
N VAL A 427 14.17 -4.88 17.46
CA VAL A 427 14.18 -5.49 16.12
C VAL A 427 12.77 -5.54 15.52
N SER A 428 11.76 -5.92 16.30
CA SER A 428 10.35 -5.80 15.91
C SER A 428 9.50 -5.32 17.08
N PRO A 429 8.43 -4.54 16.83
CA PRO A 429 8.15 -3.80 15.60
C PRO A 429 9.17 -2.65 15.38
N ALA A 430 9.67 -2.51 14.15
CA ALA A 430 10.71 -1.53 13.83
C ALA A 430 10.18 -0.07 13.89
N ASP A 431 11.09 0.90 13.95
CA ASP A 431 10.73 2.31 14.11
C ASP A 431 9.94 2.84 12.89
N GLY A 432 8.87 3.61 13.17
CA GLY A 432 7.90 4.10 12.20
C GLY A 432 6.79 3.09 11.80
N VAL A 433 6.87 1.83 12.23
CA VAL A 433 5.93 0.78 11.77
C VAL A 433 4.50 1.02 12.26
N ARG A 434 3.53 0.76 11.38
CA ARG A 434 2.10 0.72 11.69
C ARG A 434 1.68 -0.68 12.13
N ILE A 435 0.90 -0.77 13.21
CA ILE A 435 0.42 -2.02 13.82
C ILE A 435 -1.10 -2.00 13.81
N THR A 436 -1.72 -2.93 13.09
CA THR A 436 -3.19 -3.00 12.90
C THR A 436 -3.84 -4.18 13.65
N THR A 437 -3.06 -4.95 14.40
CA THR A 437 -3.48 -6.15 15.14
C THR A 437 -3.59 -5.87 16.64
N GLU A 438 -4.50 -6.57 17.33
CA GLU A 438 -4.67 -6.41 18.79
C GLU A 438 -3.48 -6.88 19.62
N SER A 439 -2.50 -7.58 19.03
CA SER A 439 -1.24 -7.92 19.65
C SER A 439 -0.07 -7.89 18.65
N THR A 440 1.16 -7.88 19.15
CA THR A 440 2.38 -7.90 18.33
C THR A 440 3.58 -8.51 19.07
N THR A 441 4.44 -9.24 18.34
CA THR A 441 5.67 -9.79 18.92
C THR A 441 6.76 -8.72 19.00
N VAL A 442 7.11 -8.33 20.23
CA VAL A 442 8.28 -7.51 20.52
C VAL A 442 9.52 -8.40 20.49
N ARG A 443 10.53 -8.00 19.71
CA ARG A 443 11.86 -8.65 19.64
C ARG A 443 12.96 -7.63 19.90
N ALA A 444 13.94 -8.01 20.70
CA ALA A 444 15.18 -7.27 20.91
C ALA A 444 16.41 -8.16 20.69
N LYS A 445 17.55 -7.59 20.32
CA LYS A 445 18.82 -8.32 20.14
C LYS A 445 19.96 -7.60 20.86
N ALA A 446 20.86 -8.37 21.47
CA ALA A 446 22.09 -7.88 22.08
C ALA A 446 23.29 -8.54 21.39
N THR A 447 24.36 -7.78 21.14
CA THR A 447 25.63 -8.35 20.62
C THR A 447 26.67 -8.45 21.73
N ALA A 448 27.49 -9.51 21.69
CA ALA A 448 28.57 -9.88 22.62
C ALA A 448 28.21 -10.11 24.11
N ASP A 449 27.37 -9.27 24.73
CA ASP A 449 26.99 -9.37 26.15
C ASP A 449 25.71 -10.20 26.37
N SER A 450 25.66 -10.91 27.50
CA SER A 450 24.44 -11.60 27.98
C SER A 450 23.79 -10.82 29.14
N PRO A 451 22.63 -10.16 28.94
CA PRO A 451 21.86 -9.58 30.04
C PRO A 451 21.23 -10.66 30.94
N ASN A 452 20.94 -10.30 32.19
CA ASN A 452 20.27 -11.17 33.17
C ASN A 452 18.75 -11.14 33.05
N ASP A 453 18.21 -9.99 32.64
CA ASP A 453 16.79 -9.65 32.65
C ASP A 453 16.56 -8.69 31.47
N VAL A 454 15.56 -8.97 30.64
CA VAL A 454 15.20 -8.18 29.46
C VAL A 454 13.69 -8.03 29.42
N TYR A 455 13.22 -6.82 29.18
CA TYR A 455 11.79 -6.49 29.18
C TYR A 455 11.52 -5.28 28.30
N PHE A 456 10.24 -4.98 28.03
CA PHE A 456 9.82 -3.69 27.49
C PHE A 456 8.82 -2.98 28.40
N THR A 457 8.67 -1.68 28.14
CA THR A 457 7.64 -0.77 28.65
C THR A 457 7.04 -0.01 27.46
N VAL A 458 5.85 0.57 27.62
CA VAL A 458 5.18 1.35 26.57
C VAL A 458 4.85 2.76 27.08
N ASP A 459 5.24 3.77 26.31
CA ASP A 459 5.08 5.20 26.58
C ASP A 459 5.53 5.62 27.99
N SER A 460 4.56 5.92 28.86
CA SER A 460 4.79 6.31 30.26
C SER A 460 4.31 5.27 31.27
N ASP A 461 3.84 4.10 30.80
CA ASP A 461 3.59 2.98 31.69
C ASP A 461 4.93 2.37 32.18
N THR A 462 4.93 1.96 33.43
CA THR A 462 6.07 1.32 34.10
C THR A 462 5.88 -0.19 34.29
N THR A 463 4.78 -0.75 33.77
CA THR A 463 4.58 -2.20 33.65
C THR A 463 5.70 -2.81 32.82
N ARG A 464 6.42 -3.77 33.41
CA ARG A 464 7.51 -4.49 32.77
C ARG A 464 6.99 -5.75 32.10
N TYR A 465 7.01 -5.78 30.76
CA TYR A 465 6.64 -6.94 29.96
C TYR A 465 7.91 -7.76 29.64
N PRO A 466 8.10 -8.95 30.22
CA PRO A 466 9.37 -9.69 30.12
C PRO A 466 9.58 -10.29 28.73
N LEU A 467 10.81 -10.22 28.22
CA LEU A 467 11.24 -10.82 26.97
C LEU A 467 12.13 -12.04 27.27
N ALA A 468 11.80 -13.18 26.67
CA ALA A 468 12.53 -14.44 26.85
C ALA A 468 13.44 -14.72 25.64
N LEU A 469 14.63 -15.28 25.86
CA LEU A 469 15.52 -15.65 24.77
C LEU A 469 14.94 -16.81 23.95
N ASP A 470 14.66 -16.55 22.67
CA ASP A 470 14.20 -17.49 21.66
C ASP A 470 15.05 -17.33 20.39
N GLY A 471 15.80 -18.37 20.04
CA GLY A 471 16.93 -18.24 19.11
C GLY A 471 17.93 -17.18 19.59
N ASP A 472 18.27 -16.23 18.71
CA ASP A 472 19.18 -15.11 18.98
C ASP A 472 18.43 -13.81 19.39
N TYR A 473 17.13 -13.89 19.66
CA TYR A 473 16.28 -12.74 19.98
C TYR A 473 15.64 -12.88 21.37
N PHE A 474 15.58 -11.77 22.11
CA PHE A 474 14.73 -11.64 23.30
C PHE A 474 13.32 -11.27 22.84
N THR A 475 12.39 -12.22 22.98
CA THR A 475 11.08 -12.23 22.32
C THR A 475 9.95 -12.30 23.35
N GLY A 476 8.83 -11.63 23.07
CA GLY A 476 7.61 -11.70 23.87
C GLY A 476 6.48 -10.87 23.27
N GLU A 477 5.24 -11.21 23.60
CA GLU A 477 4.06 -10.55 23.04
C GLU A 477 3.67 -9.29 23.81
N TRP A 478 3.26 -8.27 23.06
CA TRP A 478 2.53 -7.11 23.56
C TRP A 478 1.05 -7.26 23.19
N GLU A 479 0.19 -7.43 24.19
CA GLU A 479 -1.26 -7.28 24.05
C GLU A 479 -1.60 -5.78 24.01
N ILE A 480 -2.08 -5.30 22.86
CA ILE A 480 -2.43 -3.90 22.58
C ILE A 480 -3.92 -3.66 22.85
N GLY A 481 -4.78 -4.57 22.36
CA GLY A 481 -6.24 -4.47 22.39
C GLY A 481 -6.83 -3.45 21.39
N SER A 482 -8.03 -3.72 20.89
CA SER A 482 -8.70 -2.87 19.88
C SER A 482 -8.91 -1.41 20.33
N GLU A 483 -9.13 -1.16 21.63
CA GLU A 483 -9.31 0.19 22.18
C GLU A 483 -8.11 1.13 21.92
N ALA A 484 -6.91 0.60 21.66
CA ALA A 484 -5.71 1.38 21.39
C ALA A 484 -5.39 1.55 19.89
N LEU A 485 -6.12 0.88 18.98
CA LEU A 485 -5.86 0.86 17.53
C LEU A 485 -6.46 2.09 16.81
N VAL A 486 -6.20 3.29 17.32
CA VAL A 486 -6.93 4.55 16.99
C VAL A 486 -6.17 5.53 16.08
N ASN A 487 -5.27 5.03 15.21
CA ASN A 487 -4.28 5.81 14.44
C ASN A 487 -3.38 6.71 15.32
N GLY A 488 -3.07 6.25 16.53
CA GLY A 488 -2.31 6.98 17.54
C GLY A 488 -0.84 6.52 17.61
N PRO A 489 0.12 7.41 17.94
CA PRO A 489 1.50 7.02 18.20
C PRO A 489 1.65 6.32 19.55
N ALA A 490 2.57 5.36 19.63
CA ALA A 490 3.02 4.72 20.87
C ALA A 490 4.52 4.43 20.82
N THR A 491 5.18 4.45 21.99
CA THR A 491 6.64 4.31 22.13
C THR A 491 6.98 3.03 22.89
N ILE A 492 7.42 1.98 22.19
CA ILE A 492 7.95 0.79 22.85
C ILE A 492 9.39 1.09 23.27
N THR A 493 9.75 0.80 24.51
CA THR A 493 11.14 0.88 24.99
C THR A 493 11.56 -0.46 25.59
N VAL A 494 12.54 -1.11 24.96
CA VAL A 494 13.18 -2.32 25.48
C VAL A 494 14.33 -1.95 26.41
N VAL A 495 14.51 -2.73 27.47
CA VAL A 495 15.52 -2.55 28.52
C VAL A 495 16.20 -3.88 28.79
N ALA A 496 17.54 -3.88 28.83
CA ALA A 496 18.36 -5.01 29.22
C ALA A 496 19.18 -4.67 30.48
N GLU A 497 19.08 -5.48 31.53
CA GLU A 497 19.82 -5.32 32.79
C GLU A 497 21.00 -6.31 32.87
N TYR A 498 22.21 -5.81 33.16
CA TYR A 498 23.45 -6.60 33.16
C TYR A 498 23.95 -6.90 34.59
N ALA A 499 24.86 -7.88 34.71
CA ALA A 499 25.31 -8.43 35.99
C ALA A 499 26.16 -7.49 36.86
N ASP A 500 26.64 -6.38 36.31
CA ASP A 500 27.32 -5.31 37.04
C ASP A 500 26.37 -4.20 37.53
N GLY A 501 25.09 -4.25 37.12
CA GLY A 501 24.07 -3.24 37.42
C GLY A 501 23.97 -2.12 36.39
N THR A 502 24.61 -2.25 35.23
CA THR A 502 24.33 -1.37 34.07
C THR A 502 23.02 -1.77 33.37
N GLN A 503 22.45 -0.82 32.64
CA GLN A 503 21.30 -1.03 31.76
C GLN A 503 21.63 -0.50 30.35
N ARG A 504 21.15 -1.18 29.32
CA ARG A 504 21.03 -0.62 27.96
C ARG A 504 19.56 -0.54 27.57
N THR A 505 19.21 0.46 26.76
CA THR A 505 17.84 0.73 26.32
C THR A 505 17.79 1.06 24.85
N ALA A 506 16.76 0.60 24.15
CA ALA A 506 16.44 1.01 22.79
C ALA A 506 14.93 1.21 22.67
N SER A 507 14.49 2.06 21.75
CA SER A 507 13.08 2.41 21.58
C SER A 507 12.66 2.37 20.12
N SER A 508 11.36 2.17 19.89
CA SER A 508 10.69 2.19 18.59
C SER A 508 9.38 2.97 18.73
N ASN A 509 9.19 3.96 17.86
CA ASN A 509 7.97 4.74 17.75
C ASN A 509 7.08 4.08 16.70
N VAL A 510 5.89 3.64 17.08
CA VAL A 510 4.95 2.91 16.21
C VAL A 510 3.61 3.61 16.14
N ILE A 511 2.83 3.37 15.09
CA ILE A 511 1.47 3.88 14.95
C ILE A 511 0.48 2.73 15.14
N LEU A 512 -0.38 2.82 16.16
CA LEU A 512 -1.41 1.83 16.48
C LEU A 512 -2.69 2.14 15.70
N GLY A 513 -3.21 1.15 14.97
CA GLY A 513 -4.42 1.26 14.15
C GLY A 513 -4.18 1.46 12.65
N GLY A 514 -5.28 1.42 11.89
CA GLY A 514 -5.28 1.65 10.45
C GLY A 514 -4.84 3.06 10.05
N ALA A 515 -4.35 3.22 8.82
CA ALA A 515 -4.20 4.53 8.20
C ALA A 515 -5.59 5.09 7.82
N PRO A 516 -5.75 6.42 7.66
CA PRO A 516 -6.99 6.98 7.13
C PRO A 516 -7.32 6.41 5.75
N LEU A 517 -8.55 5.93 5.57
CA LEU A 517 -9.02 5.38 4.30
C LEU A 517 -9.78 6.46 3.52
N PHE A 518 -9.25 6.82 2.35
CA PHE A 518 -9.80 7.85 1.49
C PHE A 518 -10.55 7.25 0.30
N PRO A 519 -11.72 7.81 -0.10
CA PRO A 519 -12.38 7.43 -1.34
C PRO A 519 -11.48 7.63 -2.57
N VAL A 520 -11.71 6.86 -3.63
CA VAL A 520 -11.04 7.06 -4.92
C VAL A 520 -11.17 8.51 -5.38
N GLY A 521 -10.04 9.13 -5.70
CA GLY A 521 -9.95 10.55 -6.05
C GLY A 521 -9.64 11.48 -4.87
N VAL A 522 -9.84 11.09 -3.61
CA VAL A 522 -9.34 11.86 -2.46
C VAL A 522 -7.90 11.45 -2.18
N ILE A 523 -6.98 12.42 -2.19
CA ILE A 523 -5.56 12.19 -1.89
C ILE A 523 -5.39 12.23 -0.38
N ASP A 524 -5.85 13.32 0.26
CA ASP A 524 -5.86 13.51 1.70
C ASP A 524 -6.73 14.71 2.12
N ASP A 525 -7.28 14.64 3.33
CA ASP A 525 -7.96 15.75 4.04
C ASP A 525 -7.31 16.07 5.39
N PHE A 526 -6.21 15.38 5.75
CA PHE A 526 -5.41 15.54 6.95
C PHE A 526 -6.12 15.34 8.31
N GLU A 527 -7.45 15.23 8.34
CA GLU A 527 -8.25 15.04 9.55
C GLU A 527 -7.98 13.71 10.26
N GLY A 528 -7.71 12.66 9.49
CA GLY A 528 -7.53 11.31 10.02
C GLY A 528 -6.29 11.12 10.92
N TYR A 529 -5.34 12.07 10.93
CA TYR A 529 -4.07 11.92 11.65
C TYR A 529 -4.12 12.39 13.11
N GLY A 530 -3.73 11.53 14.05
CA GLY A 530 -3.65 11.87 15.48
C GLY A 530 -2.42 12.69 15.88
N SER A 531 -1.40 12.77 15.03
CA SER A 531 -0.10 13.41 15.31
C SER A 531 0.75 13.63 14.05
N ASP A 532 1.76 14.51 14.13
CA ASP A 532 2.78 14.70 13.09
C ASP A 532 3.53 13.40 12.75
N ALA A 533 3.64 12.46 13.71
CA ALA A 533 4.24 11.15 13.47
C ALA A 533 3.31 10.27 12.60
N SER A 534 2.01 10.23 12.92
CA SER A 534 1.03 9.48 12.11
C SER A 534 0.84 10.07 10.70
N LEU A 535 1.00 11.39 10.54
CA LEU A 535 1.03 12.07 9.24
C LEU A 535 2.26 11.64 8.44
N ARG A 536 3.47 11.82 8.99
CA ARG A 536 4.71 11.51 8.28
C ARG A 536 4.89 10.03 7.98
N ALA A 537 4.35 9.14 8.81
CA ALA A 537 4.27 7.70 8.53
C ALA A 537 3.32 7.31 7.37
N ALA A 538 2.67 8.27 6.71
CA ALA A 538 1.83 8.06 5.53
C ALA A 538 2.37 8.76 4.26
N TYR A 539 3.55 9.37 4.32
CA TYR A 539 4.16 10.15 3.24
C TYR A 539 5.66 9.84 3.08
N ALA A 540 6.13 9.82 1.84
CA ALA A 540 7.54 9.76 1.47
C ALA A 540 8.09 11.17 1.21
N PHE A 541 9.38 11.37 1.51
CA PHE A 541 10.05 12.67 1.46
C PHE A 541 11.09 12.73 0.34
N ASN A 542 10.94 13.72 -0.54
CA ASN A 542 11.82 13.95 -1.67
C ASN A 542 12.62 15.23 -1.47
N ASN A 543 13.94 15.09 -1.42
CA ASN A 543 14.93 16.16 -1.46
C ASN A 543 15.05 17.11 -0.25
N ASP A 544 14.16 17.02 0.75
CA ASP A 544 14.26 17.75 2.03
C ASP A 544 14.27 16.80 3.25
N ALA A 545 14.30 17.34 4.48
CA ALA A 545 14.39 16.60 5.74
C ALA A 545 13.08 15.92 6.20
N PHE A 546 13.15 15.01 7.18
CA PHE A 546 11.98 14.26 7.69
C PHE A 546 10.99 15.11 8.51
N ASP A 547 11.28 16.37 8.82
CA ASP A 547 10.35 17.34 9.44
C ASP A 547 9.71 18.34 8.47
N LEU A 548 9.85 18.11 7.15
CA LEU A 548 9.26 18.90 6.06
C LEU A 548 7.74 19.15 6.18
N ILE A 549 7.02 18.21 6.81
CA ILE A 549 5.57 18.35 7.05
C ILE A 549 5.15 18.12 8.50
N ALA A 550 4.16 18.90 8.93
CA ALA A 550 3.52 18.83 10.23
C ALA A 550 2.02 19.15 10.12
N LEU A 551 1.22 18.78 11.12
CA LEU A 551 -0.19 19.13 11.20
C LEU A 551 -0.34 20.61 11.58
N SER A 552 -0.98 21.36 10.70
CA SER A 552 -1.41 22.75 10.92
C SER A 552 -2.81 22.74 11.53
N THR A 553 -3.01 23.40 12.67
CA THR A 553 -4.34 23.52 13.32
C THR A 553 -4.76 24.98 13.56
N ASP A 554 -3.92 25.93 13.16
CA ASP A 554 -4.12 27.38 13.26
C ASP A 554 -4.34 28.05 11.89
N VAL A 555 -3.91 27.38 10.82
CA VAL A 555 -4.21 27.70 9.42
C VAL A 555 -4.71 26.42 8.75
N VAL A 556 -5.98 26.39 8.35
CA VAL A 556 -6.69 25.23 7.75
C VAL A 556 -7.70 25.70 6.70
N GLY A 557 -8.12 24.81 5.80
CA GLY A 557 -9.17 25.02 4.80
C GLY A 557 -10.55 24.66 5.33
N ALA A 558 -10.98 23.42 5.13
CA ALA A 558 -12.10 22.84 5.86
C ALA A 558 -11.63 22.31 7.25
N GLY A 559 -12.51 21.56 7.92
CA GLY A 559 -12.14 20.78 9.11
C GLY A 559 -11.52 21.58 10.27
N GLY A 560 -10.40 21.08 10.75
CA GLY A 560 -9.58 21.54 11.87
C GLY A 560 -8.10 21.11 11.80
N LYS A 561 -7.67 20.41 10.74
CA LYS A 561 -6.26 20.07 10.43
C LYS A 561 -5.96 20.25 8.95
N ALA A 562 -4.76 20.71 8.64
CA ALA A 562 -4.20 20.79 7.28
C ALA A 562 -2.72 20.37 7.30
N VAL A 563 -2.08 20.17 6.14
CA VAL A 563 -0.63 19.94 6.09
C VAL A 563 0.15 21.24 5.95
N ALA A 564 1.00 21.54 6.93
CA ALA A 564 2.07 22.50 6.76
C ALA A 564 3.20 21.89 5.94
N PHE A 565 3.75 22.64 5.00
CA PHE A 565 4.92 22.28 4.20
C PHE A 565 5.97 23.39 4.38
N ASP A 566 6.86 23.19 5.35
CA ASP A 566 7.95 24.08 5.74
C ASP A 566 9.22 23.71 4.96
N TYR A 567 9.60 24.49 3.94
CA TYR A 567 10.65 24.15 2.98
C TYR A 567 11.92 25.00 3.17
N GLU A 568 13.13 24.41 3.05
CA GLU A 568 14.40 25.16 3.02
C GLU A 568 15.37 24.70 1.91
N PHE A 569 15.53 25.55 0.91
CA PHE A 569 16.50 25.43 -0.16
C PHE A 569 17.92 25.72 0.33
N GLY A 570 18.64 24.64 0.64
CA GLY A 570 20.10 24.63 0.75
C GLY A 570 20.78 24.78 -0.63
N PRO A 571 21.70 23.87 -1.04
CA PRO A 571 22.29 23.91 -2.38
C PRO A 571 21.40 23.27 -3.46
N ARG A 572 20.16 22.88 -3.13
CA ARG A 572 19.15 22.34 -4.05
C ARG A 572 18.07 23.37 -4.37
N ASP A 573 17.56 23.31 -5.59
CA ASP A 573 16.47 24.15 -6.09
C ASP A 573 15.08 23.49 -5.93
N TYR A 574 14.93 22.41 -5.15
CA TYR A 574 13.63 21.84 -4.83
C TYR A 574 13.57 20.97 -3.56
N ALA A 575 12.34 20.85 -3.04
CA ALA A 575 11.90 20.06 -1.88
C ALA A 575 10.51 19.46 -2.16
N GLY A 576 10.07 18.39 -1.49
CA GLY A 576 8.71 17.86 -1.67
C GLY A 576 8.36 16.60 -0.88
N PHE A 577 7.07 16.26 -0.88
CA PHE A 577 6.51 15.09 -0.19
C PHE A 577 5.38 14.47 -1.02
N GLY A 578 5.08 13.19 -0.83
CA GLY A 578 4.00 12.51 -1.55
C GLY A 578 3.69 11.11 -1.04
N LYS A 579 2.63 10.49 -1.57
CA LYS A 579 2.16 9.17 -1.17
C LYS A 579 1.83 8.31 -2.38
N ALA A 580 2.17 7.04 -2.31
CA ALA A 580 1.63 6.01 -3.20
C ALA A 580 0.23 5.60 -2.71
N PHE A 581 -0.60 5.10 -3.64
CA PHE A 581 -1.89 4.50 -3.31
C PHE A 581 -1.77 2.98 -3.18
N ASP A 582 -2.62 2.38 -2.35
CA ASP A 582 -2.71 0.92 -2.25
C ASP A 582 -3.47 0.37 -3.48
N GLY A 583 -2.69 0.02 -4.51
CA GLY A 583 -3.21 -0.25 -5.85
C GLY A 583 -3.46 1.04 -6.67
N ALA A 584 -3.74 0.86 -7.95
CA ALA A 584 -3.97 1.98 -8.87
C ALA A 584 -5.43 2.47 -8.77
N GLN A 585 -5.61 3.79 -8.63
CA GLN A 585 -6.92 4.44 -8.60
C GLN A 585 -7.44 4.76 -10.01
N ASP A 586 -8.76 4.61 -10.21
CA ASP A 586 -9.45 5.06 -11.42
C ASP A 586 -10.01 6.47 -11.23
N TRP A 587 -9.36 7.44 -11.87
CA TRP A 587 -9.75 8.86 -11.91
C TRP A 587 -10.53 9.25 -13.17
N THR A 588 -11.00 8.29 -14.00
CA THR A 588 -11.73 8.62 -15.25
C THR A 588 -13.07 9.33 -15.05
N GLY A 589 -13.67 9.19 -13.86
CA GLY A 589 -14.87 9.95 -13.46
C GLY A 589 -14.60 11.43 -13.12
N PHE A 590 -13.34 11.84 -13.01
CA PHE A 590 -12.94 13.20 -12.63
C PHE A 590 -12.34 13.95 -13.81
N ASN A 591 -12.35 15.28 -13.76
CA ASN A 591 -11.79 16.12 -14.84
C ASN A 591 -10.91 17.28 -14.35
N GLN A 592 -10.79 17.47 -13.03
CA GLN A 592 -9.86 18.41 -12.40
C GLN A 592 -9.37 17.90 -11.04
N LEU A 593 -8.22 18.42 -10.60
CA LEU A 593 -7.72 18.33 -9.23
C LEU A 593 -8.03 19.64 -8.49
N ASN A 594 -8.62 19.53 -7.30
CA ASN A 594 -8.77 20.59 -6.33
C ASN A 594 -7.79 20.42 -5.16
N ALA A 595 -7.43 21.55 -4.54
CA ALA A 595 -6.76 21.62 -3.24
C ALA A 595 -6.92 23.04 -2.69
N TRP A 596 -7.16 23.18 -1.39
CA TRP A 596 -7.05 24.46 -0.72
C TRP A 596 -5.57 24.77 -0.43
N LEU A 597 -5.19 26.04 -0.54
CA LEU A 597 -3.80 26.51 -0.40
C LEU A 597 -3.75 27.83 0.36
N ALA A 598 -2.96 27.90 1.44
CA ALA A 598 -2.44 29.15 1.99
C ALA A 598 -1.00 29.39 1.48
N PRO A 599 -0.78 30.37 0.57
CA PRO A 599 0.55 30.72 0.08
C PRO A 599 1.28 31.67 1.05
N ASP A 600 2.62 31.62 1.05
CA ASP A 600 3.49 32.42 1.94
C ASP A 600 3.92 33.78 1.36
N GLY A 601 3.58 34.06 0.11
CA GLY A 601 4.03 35.24 -0.62
C GLY A 601 5.49 35.19 -1.09
N GLY A 602 6.20 34.07 -0.87
CA GLY A 602 7.54 33.82 -1.38
C GLY A 602 7.58 33.66 -2.90
N ASN A 603 6.45 33.29 -3.52
CA ASN A 603 6.29 33.13 -4.97
C ASN A 603 7.32 32.14 -5.58
N GLN A 604 7.60 31.06 -4.84
CA GLN A 604 8.31 29.89 -5.36
C GLN A 604 7.42 29.14 -6.38
N LYS A 605 7.97 28.15 -7.08
CA LYS A 605 7.22 27.33 -8.03
C LYS A 605 6.69 26.08 -7.33
N LEU A 606 5.42 26.12 -6.91
CA LEU A 606 4.68 24.93 -6.50
C LEU A 606 4.48 23.99 -7.71
N VAL A 607 4.65 22.69 -7.50
CA VAL A 607 4.37 21.62 -8.46
C VAL A 607 3.43 20.62 -7.80
N LEU A 608 2.31 20.32 -8.46
CA LEU A 608 1.47 19.18 -8.12
C LEU A 608 1.71 18.11 -9.20
N GLN A 609 2.01 16.88 -8.79
CA GLN A 609 2.48 15.81 -9.66
C GLN A 609 1.74 14.50 -9.36
N PHE A 610 1.41 13.72 -10.39
CA PHE A 610 0.93 12.35 -10.24
C PHE A 610 1.46 11.44 -11.36
N ASP A 611 1.56 10.15 -11.07
CA ASP A 611 1.89 9.12 -12.07
C ASP A 611 0.62 8.37 -12.48
N ALA A 612 0.41 8.24 -13.78
CA ALA A 612 -0.78 7.62 -14.38
C ALA A 612 -0.38 6.78 -15.60
N GLY A 613 -0.65 5.47 -15.56
CA GLY A 613 -0.28 4.53 -16.63
C GLY A 613 1.22 4.52 -16.94
N GLY A 614 2.07 4.52 -15.90
CA GLY A 614 3.53 4.52 -16.01
C GLY A 614 4.15 5.82 -16.52
N GLN A 615 3.45 6.96 -16.40
CA GLN A 615 3.91 8.26 -16.87
C GLN A 615 3.58 9.38 -15.88
N THR A 616 4.57 10.25 -15.63
CA THR A 616 4.43 11.41 -14.73
C THR A 616 3.80 12.62 -15.41
N PHE A 617 2.83 13.22 -14.73
CA PHE A 617 2.15 14.45 -15.13
C PHE A 617 2.29 15.53 -14.05
N GLU A 618 2.57 16.77 -14.45
CA GLU A 618 2.80 17.91 -13.57
C GLU A 618 1.89 19.11 -13.91
N ALA A 619 1.50 19.85 -12.88
CA ALA A 619 0.87 21.17 -12.98
C ALA A 619 1.53 22.18 -12.04
N TYR A 620 1.46 23.47 -12.39
CA TYR A 620 2.21 24.55 -11.74
C TYR A 620 1.30 25.69 -11.26
N PRO A 621 0.57 25.51 -10.14
CA PRO A 621 -0.24 26.57 -9.54
C PRO A 621 0.61 27.75 -9.04
N SER A 622 -0.04 28.91 -8.87
CA SER A 622 0.61 30.19 -8.57
C SER A 622 0.65 30.50 -7.07
N LEU A 623 1.85 30.63 -6.49
CA LEU A 623 2.06 31.14 -5.12
C LEU A 623 2.11 32.67 -4.99
N ALA A 624 1.53 33.40 -5.95
CA ALA A 624 1.53 34.86 -5.99
C ALA A 624 0.51 35.49 -5.02
N GLY A 625 0.87 35.56 -3.73
CA GLY A 625 0.06 36.24 -2.71
C GLY A 625 0.21 35.61 -1.33
N THR A 626 -0.55 36.11 -0.35
CA THR A 626 -0.62 35.59 1.03
C THR A 626 -2.06 35.34 1.50
N GLU A 627 -3.04 35.47 0.61
CA GLU A 627 -4.44 35.19 0.89
C GLU A 627 -4.71 33.73 0.48
N PRO A 628 -5.33 32.89 1.34
CA PRO A 628 -5.65 31.52 0.97
C PRO A 628 -6.62 31.43 -0.21
N THR A 629 -6.52 30.34 -0.96
CA THR A 629 -7.24 30.18 -2.23
C THR A 629 -7.55 28.71 -2.54
N GLU A 630 -8.64 28.50 -3.26
CA GLU A 630 -9.00 27.20 -3.84
C GLU A 630 -8.30 27.03 -5.18
N LEU A 631 -7.44 26.02 -5.28
CA LEU A 631 -6.91 25.55 -6.56
C LEU A 631 -7.97 24.67 -7.23
N ALA A 632 -8.19 24.89 -8.53
CA ALA A 632 -8.94 23.99 -9.40
C ALA A 632 -8.17 23.89 -10.73
N ILE A 633 -7.59 22.72 -11.01
CA ILE A 633 -6.68 22.50 -12.13
C ILE A 633 -7.22 21.34 -12.97
N SER A 634 -7.71 21.61 -14.17
CA SER A 634 -8.20 20.52 -15.03
C SER A 634 -7.08 19.52 -15.36
N PHE A 635 -7.40 18.23 -15.43
CA PHE A 635 -6.47 17.23 -15.97
C PHE A 635 -6.10 17.52 -17.43
N ALA A 636 -6.91 18.31 -18.16
CA ALA A 636 -6.53 18.85 -19.47
C ALA A 636 -5.43 19.93 -19.41
N ASP A 637 -5.06 20.43 -18.24
CA ASP A 637 -3.99 21.42 -18.02
C ASP A 637 -2.70 20.84 -17.41
N PHE A 638 -2.75 19.64 -16.82
CA PHE A 638 -1.55 18.87 -16.48
C PHE A 638 -0.75 18.50 -17.73
N ARG A 639 0.59 18.47 -17.62
CA ARG A 639 1.51 18.17 -18.73
C ARG A 639 2.40 17.00 -18.39
N ASN A 640 2.65 16.12 -19.35
CA ASN A 640 3.60 15.02 -19.17
C ASN A 640 5.01 15.58 -18.97
N LYS A 641 5.76 14.96 -18.05
CA LYS A 641 7.10 15.41 -17.62
C LYS A 641 8.19 15.23 -18.69
N ALA A 642 8.03 14.25 -19.58
CA ALA A 642 8.96 13.98 -20.68
C ALA A 642 8.54 14.68 -21.99
N ASP A 643 7.24 14.73 -22.29
CA ASP A 643 6.68 15.54 -23.40
C ASP A 643 5.65 16.56 -22.89
N PRO A 644 6.08 17.80 -22.57
CA PRO A 644 5.17 18.86 -22.12
C PRO A 644 4.12 19.35 -23.13
N THR A 645 3.97 18.69 -24.30
CA THR A 645 2.82 18.90 -25.20
C THR A 645 1.66 17.95 -24.95
N LEU A 646 1.86 16.88 -24.17
CA LEU A 646 0.85 15.86 -23.87
C LEU A 646 0.13 16.13 -22.55
N SER A 647 -1.18 15.85 -22.53
CA SER A 647 -2.03 15.82 -21.34
C SER A 647 -2.39 14.35 -21.03
N PRO A 648 -2.73 14.00 -19.77
CA PRO A 648 -3.12 12.64 -19.41
C PRO A 648 -4.35 12.17 -20.19
N THR A 649 -4.33 10.92 -20.66
CA THR A 649 -5.47 10.29 -21.32
C THR A 649 -6.37 9.56 -20.32
N ALA A 650 -7.64 9.32 -20.66
CA ALA A 650 -8.55 8.54 -19.81
C ALA A 650 -7.99 7.14 -19.49
N ALA A 651 -7.33 6.47 -20.45
CA ALA A 651 -6.70 5.18 -20.22
C ALA A 651 -5.54 5.22 -19.21
N GLN A 652 -4.90 6.37 -19.02
CA GLN A 652 -3.89 6.58 -17.98
C GLN A 652 -4.54 6.95 -16.65
N LEU A 653 -5.54 7.83 -16.67
CA LEU A 653 -6.33 8.21 -15.48
C LEU A 653 -7.05 7.00 -14.85
N ALA A 654 -7.33 5.92 -15.59
CA ALA A 654 -7.79 4.65 -15.04
C ALA A 654 -6.73 3.89 -14.21
N SER A 655 -5.55 4.47 -13.98
CA SER A 655 -4.39 3.81 -13.39
C SER A 655 -3.44 4.82 -12.70
N VAL A 656 -3.98 5.69 -11.85
CA VAL A 656 -3.18 6.65 -11.05
C VAL A 656 -2.59 5.95 -9.83
N THR A 657 -1.27 6.02 -9.65
CA THR A 657 -0.55 5.20 -8.64
C THR A 657 0.06 5.97 -7.48
N GLN A 658 0.40 7.25 -7.68
CA GLN A 658 0.97 8.10 -6.63
C GLN A 658 0.74 9.58 -6.90
N PHE A 659 0.74 10.39 -5.83
CA PHE A 659 0.63 11.85 -5.87
C PHE A 659 1.72 12.53 -5.02
N TYR A 660 2.33 13.58 -5.55
CA TYR A 660 3.39 14.36 -4.90
C TYR A 660 3.18 15.86 -5.03
N VAL A 661 3.63 16.58 -4.00
CA VAL A 661 3.75 18.03 -3.92
C VAL A 661 5.24 18.37 -3.87
N TYR A 662 5.69 19.30 -4.72
CA TYR A 662 7.04 19.86 -4.65
C TYR A 662 7.01 21.38 -4.61
N MET A 663 8.02 21.96 -3.95
CA MET A 663 8.39 23.36 -4.06
C MET A 663 9.71 23.47 -4.81
N ASN A 664 9.76 24.25 -5.87
CA ASN A 664 10.99 24.56 -6.60
C ASN A 664 11.38 26.04 -6.41
N GLN A 665 12.67 26.30 -6.24
CA GLN A 665 13.23 27.63 -5.95
C GLN A 665 13.13 28.60 -7.14
N VAL A 666 12.78 29.85 -6.85
CA VAL A 666 12.67 30.94 -7.81
C VAL A 666 13.36 32.20 -7.25
N GLY A 667 14.63 32.39 -7.59
CA GLY A 667 15.43 33.56 -7.20
C GLY A 667 16.21 33.35 -5.90
N GLU A 668 16.46 34.43 -5.15
CA GLU A 668 17.33 34.43 -3.96
C GLU A 668 16.63 34.04 -2.64
N ALA A 669 15.34 33.70 -2.66
CA ALA A 669 14.60 33.29 -1.47
C ALA A 669 14.83 31.80 -1.18
N SER A 670 15.29 31.49 0.05
CA SER A 670 15.76 30.15 0.42
C SER A 670 14.85 29.34 1.35
N SER A 671 13.81 29.92 1.97
CA SER A 671 12.86 29.13 2.78
C SER A 671 11.50 29.80 2.92
N GLY A 672 10.51 29.02 3.35
CA GLY A 672 9.13 29.46 3.59
C GLY A 672 8.23 28.33 4.08
N ARG A 673 6.92 28.58 4.17
CA ARG A 673 5.91 27.63 4.66
C ARG A 673 4.58 27.86 3.96
N ILE A 674 4.17 26.94 3.09
CA ILE A 674 2.76 26.91 2.63
C ILE A 674 1.95 25.98 3.52
N VAL A 675 0.62 26.11 3.46
CA VAL A 675 -0.31 25.11 4.01
C VAL A 675 -1.21 24.63 2.89
N LEU A 676 -1.41 23.32 2.80
CA LEU A 676 -2.29 22.65 1.83
C LEU A 676 -3.37 21.85 2.56
N ASP A 677 -4.55 21.78 1.95
CA ASP A 677 -5.72 21.09 2.52
C ASP A 677 -6.66 20.60 1.40
N ASP A 678 -7.65 19.76 1.73
CA ASP A 678 -8.73 19.31 0.82
C ASP A 678 -8.22 18.78 -0.56
N ILE A 679 -7.16 17.96 -0.60
CA ILE A 679 -6.54 17.54 -1.86
C ILE A 679 -7.35 16.41 -2.51
N ARG A 680 -8.09 16.70 -3.59
CA ARG A 680 -9.00 15.75 -4.26
C ARG A 680 -9.22 15.99 -5.75
N ALA A 681 -9.32 14.92 -6.52
CA ALA A 681 -9.88 14.90 -7.87
C ALA A 681 -11.40 15.05 -7.83
N VAL A 682 -11.99 15.86 -8.71
CA VAL A 682 -13.44 16.12 -8.77
C VAL A 682 -13.95 16.27 -10.21
N GLU A 683 -15.27 16.24 -10.38
CA GLU A 683 -15.93 16.67 -11.61
C GLU A 683 -16.12 18.20 -11.59
N GLY A 684 -15.51 18.90 -12.56
CA GLY A 684 -15.38 20.37 -12.62
C GLY A 684 -16.63 21.19 -12.91
N ASN A 685 -17.78 20.78 -12.36
CA ASN A 685 -18.92 21.67 -12.09
C ASN A 685 -19.13 21.92 -10.58
N ALA A 686 -18.26 21.37 -9.72
CA ALA A 686 -18.24 21.68 -8.29
C ALA A 686 -17.67 23.08 -8.03
N GLU A 687 -18.52 24.01 -7.60
CA GLU A 687 -18.12 25.34 -7.08
C GLU A 687 -17.37 25.18 -5.74
N PRO A 688 -16.43 26.09 -5.40
CA PRO A 688 -15.66 26.03 -4.16
C PRO A 688 -16.53 26.27 -2.91
N VAL A 689 -16.40 25.41 -1.91
CA VAL A 689 -17.10 25.53 -0.62
C VAL A 689 -16.28 26.40 0.32
N LEU A 690 -16.79 27.59 0.67
CA LEU A 690 -16.23 28.42 1.75
C LEU A 690 -16.90 28.10 3.09
N PRO A 691 -16.14 28.05 4.20
CA PRO A 691 -16.59 27.42 5.46
C PRO A 691 -17.61 28.27 6.25
N GLY A 692 -18.55 27.58 6.92
CA GLY A 692 -19.73 28.21 7.52
C GLY A 692 -20.36 27.48 8.73
N ALA A 693 -19.58 26.70 9.50
CA ALA A 693 -20.02 25.97 10.70
C ALA A 693 -21.09 24.86 10.47
N PRO A 694 -21.48 24.08 11.49
CA PRO A 694 -20.66 22.96 11.95
C PRO A 694 -21.35 21.60 11.75
N GLY A 695 -20.59 20.57 11.35
CA GLY A 695 -21.11 19.22 11.16
C GLY A 695 -20.01 18.17 11.13
N GLY A 696 -19.58 17.71 12.31
CA GLY A 696 -18.80 16.48 12.42
C GLY A 696 -19.72 15.25 12.35
N PRO A 697 -19.25 14.10 11.84
CA PRO A 697 -20.06 12.89 11.78
C PRO A 697 -20.25 12.28 13.18
N GLY A 698 -21.50 12.01 13.56
CA GLY A 698 -21.81 11.10 14.68
C GLY A 698 -22.33 11.72 15.98
N ASP A 699 -23.39 12.53 15.92
CA ASP A 699 -24.35 12.61 17.03
C ASP A 699 -25.77 12.70 16.44
N ALA A 700 -26.67 11.82 16.87
CA ALA A 700 -27.99 11.65 16.25
C ALA A 700 -29.02 12.60 16.88
N GLY A 701 -29.02 13.85 16.43
CA GLY A 701 -29.98 14.88 16.86
C GLY A 701 -30.45 15.79 15.71
N PRO A 702 -31.40 16.70 15.98
CA PRO A 702 -32.01 17.55 14.95
C PRO A 702 -30.99 18.51 14.30
N SER A 703 -30.93 18.46 12.98
CA SER A 703 -30.06 19.26 12.12
C SER A 703 -30.76 20.60 11.78
N MET A 704 -30.41 21.66 12.48
CA MET A 704 -30.92 23.02 12.21
C MET A 704 -30.43 23.53 10.84
N ILE A 705 -31.35 24.03 10.02
CA ILE A 705 -31.08 24.56 8.68
C ILE A 705 -31.12 26.10 8.69
N GLU A 706 -32.11 26.67 9.39
CA GLU A 706 -32.29 28.12 9.50
C GLU A 706 -33.13 28.51 10.74
N ASP A 707 -32.51 29.25 11.66
CA ASP A 707 -33.15 29.93 12.80
C ASP A 707 -33.29 31.45 12.59
N PHE A 708 -32.78 31.99 11.47
CA PHE A 708 -32.72 33.41 11.14
C PHE A 708 -31.92 34.32 12.10
N GLU A 709 -31.38 33.80 13.22
CA GLU A 709 -30.62 34.55 14.22
C GLU A 709 -29.21 34.91 13.77
N GLY A 710 -28.63 34.12 12.85
CA GLY A 710 -27.27 34.32 12.35
C GLY A 710 -27.05 35.63 11.54
N TYR A 711 -28.10 36.39 11.22
CA TYR A 711 -28.04 37.51 10.29
C TYR A 711 -28.00 38.89 10.96
N ALA A 712 -26.90 39.63 10.72
CA ALA A 712 -26.73 40.99 11.24
C ALA A 712 -27.72 42.02 10.64
N ASP A 713 -28.21 41.80 9.41
CA ASP A 713 -29.29 42.55 8.78
C ASP A 713 -29.91 41.78 7.59
N ASP A 714 -30.98 42.34 7.01
CA ASP A 714 -31.66 41.79 5.83
C ASP A 714 -30.73 41.58 4.60
N ALA A 715 -29.60 42.29 4.49
CA ALA A 715 -28.69 42.13 3.36
C ALA A 715 -27.78 40.91 3.55
N ALA A 716 -27.41 40.57 4.79
CA ALA A 716 -26.80 39.28 5.13
C ALA A 716 -27.77 38.12 4.86
N LEU A 717 -29.04 38.25 5.27
CA LEU A 717 -30.09 37.26 4.99
C LEU A 717 -30.25 36.97 3.48
N ARG A 718 -30.23 38.03 2.65
CA ARG A 718 -30.29 37.93 1.17
C ARG A 718 -28.99 37.49 0.50
N ALA A 719 -27.92 37.25 1.26
CA ALA A 719 -26.72 36.57 0.77
C ALA A 719 -26.79 35.05 1.04
N GLY A 720 -27.36 34.64 2.18
CA GLY A 720 -27.62 33.23 2.49
C GLY A 720 -28.78 32.63 1.69
N TRP A 721 -29.85 33.40 1.46
CA TRP A 721 -30.99 33.00 0.62
C TRP A 721 -30.94 33.69 -0.74
N THR A 722 -30.46 32.96 -1.74
CA THR A 722 -30.51 33.32 -3.16
C THR A 722 -31.95 33.22 -3.70
N ARG A 723 -32.23 33.77 -4.90
CA ARG A 723 -33.59 34.25 -5.20
C ARG A 723 -33.97 34.32 -6.69
N GLY A 724 -35.13 33.75 -7.05
CA GLY A 724 -35.63 33.70 -8.44
C GLY A 724 -36.66 34.76 -8.89
N GLY A 725 -37.45 35.35 -7.98
CA GLY A 725 -38.66 36.15 -8.31
C GLY A 725 -38.51 37.68 -8.30
N SER A 726 -39.50 38.43 -7.80
CA SER A 726 -39.49 39.91 -7.67
C SER A 726 -39.60 40.52 -6.25
N SER A 727 -40.08 39.77 -5.25
CA SER A 727 -40.32 40.24 -3.86
C SER A 727 -39.24 39.79 -2.85
N ALA A 728 -38.49 40.69 -2.21
CA ALA A 728 -37.29 40.33 -1.42
C ALA A 728 -37.53 40.03 0.08
N ILE A 729 -36.90 38.97 0.61
CA ILE A 729 -36.92 38.52 2.02
C ILE A 729 -36.27 39.55 2.98
N SER A 730 -36.73 39.56 4.23
CA SER A 730 -36.26 40.41 5.36
C SER A 730 -36.48 39.72 6.71
N LEU A 731 -35.80 40.16 7.78
CA LEU A 731 -36.00 39.66 9.14
C LEU A 731 -37.27 40.24 9.80
N SER A 732 -37.87 39.52 10.76
CA SER A 732 -39.04 39.95 11.53
C SER A 732 -38.91 39.60 13.01
N ALA A 733 -38.76 40.63 13.85
CA ALA A 733 -38.76 40.47 15.31
C ALA A 733 -40.18 40.30 15.91
N GLU A 734 -41.24 40.38 15.09
CA GLU A 734 -42.64 40.35 15.55
C GLU A 734 -43.38 39.03 15.24
N ASN A 735 -42.95 38.25 14.24
CA ASN A 735 -43.59 37.00 13.84
C ASN A 735 -42.52 35.91 13.70
N LYS A 736 -42.39 35.10 14.76
CA LYS A 736 -41.35 34.09 14.97
C LYS A 736 -41.82 33.07 16.02
N SER A 737 -41.19 31.91 16.03
CA SER A 737 -41.36 30.79 16.96
C SER A 737 -40.54 30.99 18.23
N THR A 738 -39.22 31.17 18.07
CA THR A 738 -38.28 31.35 19.19
C THR A 738 -37.47 32.65 19.01
N GLY A 739 -36.18 32.65 19.40
CA GLY A 739 -35.19 33.66 18.99
C GLY A 739 -35.47 35.15 19.26
N ASP A 740 -34.71 36.01 18.58
CA ASP A 740 -34.91 37.44 18.40
C ASP A 740 -35.57 37.78 17.03
N PHE A 741 -35.44 36.97 15.97
CA PHE A 741 -35.97 37.20 14.61
C PHE A 741 -36.44 35.93 13.88
N GLY A 742 -37.60 35.99 13.19
CA GLY A 742 -37.99 35.01 12.16
C GLY A 742 -37.87 35.58 10.74
N GLY A 743 -37.95 34.73 9.71
CA GLY A 743 -37.88 35.14 8.31
C GLY A 743 -39.22 35.62 7.75
N ALA A 744 -39.27 36.81 7.14
CA ALA A 744 -40.44 37.34 6.43
C ALA A 744 -40.28 37.19 4.91
N PHE A 745 -41.18 36.42 4.30
CA PHE A 745 -41.16 36.04 2.89
C PHE A 745 -42.33 36.74 2.16
N PRO A 746 -42.15 37.96 1.64
CA PRO A 746 -43.16 38.63 0.83
C PRO A 746 -43.26 37.95 -0.53
N TYR A 747 -44.49 37.83 -1.04
CA TYR A 747 -44.76 37.22 -2.34
C TYR A 747 -45.73 38.07 -3.18
N THR A 748 -45.62 37.92 -4.50
CA THR A 748 -46.54 38.45 -5.51
C THR A 748 -47.26 37.30 -6.22
N ALA A 749 -48.53 37.47 -6.57
CA ALA A 749 -49.30 36.42 -7.24
C ALA A 749 -48.65 36.02 -8.57
N GLY A 750 -48.44 34.71 -8.75
CA GLY A 750 -47.47 34.14 -9.67
C GLY A 750 -46.53 33.16 -8.96
N PHE A 751 -45.23 33.47 -8.95
CA PHE A 751 -44.15 32.57 -8.52
C PHE A 751 -43.00 33.42 -7.95
N ASP A 752 -42.81 33.38 -6.63
CA ASP A 752 -41.65 33.95 -5.93
C ASP A 752 -40.93 32.77 -5.22
N GLU A 753 -39.59 32.77 -5.30
CA GLU A 753 -38.70 31.65 -4.94
C GLU A 753 -37.49 32.14 -4.14
N PHE A 754 -37.09 31.36 -3.13
CA PHE A 754 -35.87 31.55 -2.36
C PHE A 754 -35.13 30.19 -2.18
N GLN A 755 -33.81 30.17 -2.35
CA GLN A 755 -32.98 28.96 -2.26
C GLN A 755 -31.72 29.20 -1.42
N ARG A 756 -31.41 28.27 -0.52
CA ARG A 756 -30.17 28.22 0.26
C ARG A 756 -29.42 26.91 -0.01
N ALA A 757 -28.09 26.98 -0.09
CA ALA A 757 -27.23 25.80 -0.15
C ALA A 757 -27.10 25.17 1.25
N ILE A 758 -27.01 23.84 1.30
CA ILE A 758 -26.79 23.04 2.50
C ILE A 758 -25.70 22.00 2.21
N SER A 759 -25.16 21.35 3.24
CA SER A 759 -24.26 20.22 3.09
C SER A 759 -24.44 19.32 4.30
N ALA A 760 -25.27 18.28 4.17
CA ALA A 760 -25.63 17.43 5.29
C ALA A 760 -25.92 15.98 4.87
N ASP A 761 -25.62 15.05 5.79
CA ASP A 761 -26.15 13.70 5.80
C ASP A 761 -27.39 13.67 6.69
N TRP A 762 -28.55 13.45 6.08
CA TRP A 762 -29.84 13.26 6.76
C TRP A 762 -30.34 11.81 6.62
N SER A 763 -29.46 10.85 6.32
CA SER A 763 -29.83 9.45 6.08
C SER A 763 -30.39 8.71 7.29
N GLN A 764 -30.18 9.27 8.49
CA GLN A 764 -30.71 8.80 9.77
C GLN A 764 -31.91 9.63 10.26
N LEU A 765 -32.35 10.62 9.48
CA LEU A 765 -33.46 11.53 9.80
C LEU A 765 -34.63 11.28 8.84
N ASP A 766 -35.84 11.62 9.26
CA ASP A 766 -37.07 11.16 8.60
C ASP A 766 -38.08 12.28 8.23
N GLU A 767 -37.90 13.50 8.73
CA GLU A 767 -38.74 14.66 8.38
C GLU A 767 -38.02 16.01 8.39
N LEU A 768 -38.49 16.95 7.57
CA LEU A 768 -38.27 18.39 7.77
C LEU A 768 -39.39 18.97 8.63
N SER A 769 -39.07 19.88 9.54
CA SER A 769 -40.04 20.71 10.23
C SER A 769 -39.68 22.20 10.11
N MET A 770 -40.70 23.06 10.19
CA MET A 770 -40.57 24.51 10.28
C MET A 770 -41.78 25.09 11.03
N TRP A 771 -41.63 26.25 11.65
CA TRP A 771 -42.75 27.05 12.12
C TRP A 771 -43.20 28.02 11.03
N VAL A 772 -44.52 28.23 10.87
CA VAL A 772 -45.10 29.11 9.85
C VAL A 772 -46.26 29.93 10.41
N THR A 773 -46.33 31.22 10.07
CA THR A 773 -47.56 32.04 10.22
C THR A 773 -48.21 32.30 8.85
N PRO A 774 -49.37 31.68 8.55
CA PRO A 774 -50.16 31.96 7.35
C PRO A 774 -50.87 33.33 7.39
N ASP A 775 -51.24 33.86 6.23
CA ASP A 775 -51.72 35.25 6.08
C ASP A 775 -53.19 35.40 5.61
N ALA A 776 -54.02 34.39 5.83
CA ALA A 776 -55.40 34.22 5.37
C ALA A 776 -55.62 34.14 3.85
N ASN A 777 -54.56 34.06 3.04
CA ASN A 777 -54.69 33.96 1.58
C ASN A 777 -54.68 32.51 1.05
N ASP A 778 -54.80 31.53 1.95
CA ASP A 778 -54.89 30.07 1.68
C ASP A 778 -53.87 29.58 0.62
N GLN A 779 -52.60 29.95 0.83
CA GLN A 779 -51.51 29.72 -0.11
C GLN A 779 -50.89 28.31 -0.03
N ARG A 780 -50.28 27.89 -1.14
CA ARG A 780 -49.45 26.69 -1.21
C ARG A 780 -47.97 27.07 -1.05
N ILE A 781 -47.23 26.25 -0.31
CA ILE A 781 -45.78 26.31 -0.23
C ILE A 781 -45.20 25.01 -0.75
N THR A 782 -44.29 25.06 -1.72
CA THR A 782 -43.55 23.90 -2.19
C THR A 782 -42.12 24.01 -1.70
N LEU A 783 -41.65 23.04 -0.92
CA LEU A 783 -40.22 22.84 -0.71
C LEU A 783 -39.65 22.02 -1.86
N GLN A 784 -38.42 22.33 -2.26
CA GLN A 784 -37.63 21.51 -3.16
C GLN A 784 -36.27 21.21 -2.55
N LEU A 785 -36.00 19.93 -2.31
CA LEU A 785 -34.73 19.44 -1.82
C LEU A 785 -33.90 18.89 -2.98
N VAL A 786 -32.62 19.25 -3.04
CA VAL A 786 -31.64 18.54 -3.87
C VAL A 786 -30.87 17.56 -2.98
N ALA A 787 -30.97 16.28 -3.29
CA ALA A 787 -30.37 15.18 -2.54
C ALA A 787 -29.93 14.08 -3.51
N GLY A 788 -28.74 13.49 -3.29
CA GLY A 788 -28.19 12.47 -4.20
C GLY A 788 -28.00 12.92 -5.65
N GLY A 789 -27.96 14.23 -5.90
CA GLY A 789 -27.92 14.83 -7.25
C GLY A 789 -29.29 15.01 -7.94
N ASN A 790 -30.39 14.61 -7.30
CA ASN A 790 -31.75 14.71 -7.83
C ASN A 790 -32.59 15.75 -7.06
N PHE A 791 -33.62 16.28 -7.73
CA PHE A 791 -34.52 17.30 -7.21
C PHE A 791 -35.85 16.66 -6.80
N TYR A 792 -36.32 16.94 -5.59
CA TYR A 792 -37.59 16.42 -5.07
C TYR A 792 -38.47 17.56 -4.55
N ASP A 793 -39.73 17.61 -4.96
CA ASP A 793 -40.73 18.61 -4.56
C ASP A 793 -41.68 18.03 -3.49
N ALA A 794 -42.02 18.80 -2.46
CA ALA A 794 -43.12 18.51 -1.53
C ALA A 794 -43.98 19.77 -1.30
N THR A 795 -45.31 19.69 -1.49
CA THR A 795 -46.20 20.85 -1.38
C THR A 795 -47.20 20.76 -0.23
N VAL A 796 -47.18 21.77 0.66
CA VAL A 796 -48.13 21.94 1.76
C VAL A 796 -49.14 23.05 1.45
N GLN A 797 -50.38 22.89 1.91
CA GLN A 797 -51.46 23.87 1.81
C GLN A 797 -51.65 24.58 3.16
N LEU A 798 -51.24 25.85 3.25
CA LEU A 798 -51.49 26.69 4.41
C LEU A 798 -52.92 27.25 4.37
N ASN A 799 -53.52 27.48 5.54
CA ASN A 799 -54.88 28.03 5.67
C ASN A 799 -55.00 28.86 6.95
N GLY A 800 -55.81 29.94 6.95
CA GLY A 800 -56.08 30.74 8.16
C GLY A 800 -54.98 31.75 8.53
N THR A 801 -54.86 32.10 9.83
CA THR A 801 -53.93 33.14 10.35
C THR A 801 -53.20 32.78 11.65
N GLU A 802 -53.49 31.62 12.25
CA GLU A 802 -52.83 31.21 13.49
C GLU A 802 -51.51 30.52 13.13
N PRO A 803 -50.41 30.74 13.87
CA PRO A 803 -49.15 30.06 13.60
C PRO A 803 -49.26 28.54 13.82
N VAL A 804 -48.51 27.78 13.01
CA VAL A 804 -48.51 26.31 12.98
C VAL A 804 -47.09 25.78 12.75
N GLU A 805 -46.76 24.66 13.40
CA GLU A 805 -45.64 23.82 12.95
C GLU A 805 -46.07 23.07 11.69
N VAL A 806 -45.22 23.09 10.66
CA VAL A 806 -45.39 22.40 9.38
C VAL A 806 -44.29 21.38 9.25
N THR A 807 -44.67 20.12 9.33
CA THR A 807 -43.79 18.97 9.24
C THR A 807 -44.04 18.21 7.94
N ILE A 808 -42.97 17.82 7.25
CA ILE A 808 -42.98 17.15 5.95
C ILE A 808 -42.02 15.95 6.02
N PRO A 809 -42.52 14.71 6.13
CA PRO A 809 -41.70 13.51 6.04
C PRO A 809 -40.92 13.45 4.72
N PHE A 810 -39.70 12.91 4.74
CA PHE A 810 -38.93 12.72 3.49
C PHE A 810 -39.63 11.75 2.51
N SER A 811 -40.55 10.91 2.98
CA SER A 811 -41.42 10.08 2.12
C SER A 811 -42.40 10.88 1.23
N ASP A 812 -42.70 12.12 1.60
CA ASP A 812 -43.70 12.96 0.93
C ASP A 812 -43.06 13.84 -0.17
N PHE A 813 -41.73 13.87 -0.23
CA PHE A 813 -40.94 14.46 -1.30
C PHE A 813 -40.94 13.57 -2.54
N VAL A 814 -41.53 14.07 -3.64
CA VAL A 814 -41.65 13.34 -4.91
C VAL A 814 -40.73 13.93 -5.99
N PRO A 815 -40.20 13.14 -6.93
CA PRO A 815 -39.28 13.63 -7.97
C PRO A 815 -39.83 14.84 -8.74
N SER A 816 -39.00 15.88 -8.83
CA SER A 816 -39.42 17.20 -9.22
C SER A 816 -40.00 17.24 -10.64
N GLN A 817 -40.96 18.13 -10.85
CA GLN A 817 -41.50 18.38 -12.18
C GLN A 817 -40.46 18.94 -13.18
N PHE A 818 -39.36 19.53 -12.70
CA PHE A 818 -38.26 19.98 -13.54
C PHE A 818 -37.42 18.82 -14.11
N GLN A 819 -37.34 17.67 -13.42
CA GLN A 819 -36.80 16.41 -13.94
C GLN A 819 -37.87 15.57 -14.67
N GLY A 820 -39.02 16.17 -15.02
CA GLY A 820 -40.09 15.49 -15.75
C GLY A 820 -40.96 14.55 -14.93
N ARG A 821 -40.79 14.51 -13.60
CA ARG A 821 -41.40 13.53 -12.67
C ARG A 821 -41.07 12.08 -13.03
N ASP A 822 -39.78 11.75 -13.12
CA ASP A 822 -39.37 10.35 -13.23
C ASP A 822 -39.76 9.61 -11.93
N THR A 823 -40.77 8.74 -12.01
CA THR A 823 -41.33 8.03 -10.85
C THR A 823 -40.48 6.83 -10.40
N SER A 824 -39.33 6.57 -11.03
CA SER A 824 -38.34 5.61 -10.53
C SER A 824 -37.51 6.21 -9.38
N LEU A 825 -37.21 7.51 -9.44
CA LEU A 825 -36.48 8.22 -8.39
C LEU A 825 -37.30 8.28 -7.10
N ARG A 826 -36.61 8.18 -5.97
CA ARG A 826 -37.17 8.42 -4.62
C ARG A 826 -36.15 9.15 -3.77
N LEU A 827 -36.63 9.81 -2.72
CA LEU A 827 -35.78 10.36 -1.67
C LEU A 827 -35.65 9.29 -0.58
N THR A 828 -34.55 8.54 -0.57
CA THR A 828 -34.25 7.52 0.44
C THR A 828 -33.07 7.97 1.30
N SER A 829 -32.71 7.17 2.31
CA SER A 829 -31.48 7.36 3.08
C SER A 829 -30.22 7.41 2.19
N THR A 830 -30.22 6.79 1.01
CA THR A 830 -29.09 6.87 0.07
C THR A 830 -28.91 8.25 -0.55
N GLU A 831 -29.99 8.93 -0.94
CA GLU A 831 -29.93 10.30 -1.47
C GLU A 831 -29.75 11.31 -0.33
N LEU A 832 -30.40 11.08 0.82
CA LEU A 832 -30.29 11.92 2.01
C LEU A 832 -28.89 11.91 2.65
N ARG A 833 -28.04 10.91 2.36
CA ARG A 833 -26.59 10.98 2.67
C ARG A 833 -25.88 12.19 2.04
N ARG A 834 -26.49 12.84 1.04
CA ARG A 834 -25.92 13.97 0.29
C ARG A 834 -27.00 15.01 -0.04
N ALA A 835 -27.55 15.67 0.99
CA ALA A 835 -28.44 16.82 0.83
C ALA A 835 -27.63 18.11 0.56
N THR A 836 -27.92 18.81 -0.55
CA THR A 836 -27.03 19.89 -1.07
C THR A 836 -27.69 21.26 -1.32
N SER A 837 -29.01 21.34 -1.53
CA SER A 837 -29.71 22.64 -1.48
C SER A 837 -31.19 22.48 -1.14
N LEU A 838 -31.77 23.52 -0.53
CA LEU A 838 -33.18 23.59 -0.19
C LEU A 838 -33.77 24.91 -0.73
N ALA A 839 -34.83 24.80 -1.54
CA ALA A 839 -35.59 25.93 -2.07
C ALA A 839 -37.03 25.92 -1.55
N MET A 840 -37.62 27.11 -1.47
CA MET A 840 -39.01 27.33 -1.08
C MET A 840 -39.71 28.21 -2.13
N PHE A 841 -40.82 27.70 -2.66
CA PHE A 841 -41.70 28.38 -3.61
C PHE A 841 -43.04 28.71 -2.95
N ILE A 842 -43.56 29.91 -3.20
CA ILE A 842 -44.92 30.29 -2.83
C ILE A 842 -45.78 30.30 -4.10
N GLU A 843 -46.83 29.47 -4.13
CA GLU A 843 -47.66 29.16 -5.32
C GLU A 843 -49.11 29.68 -5.18
N ASP A 844 -49.65 30.25 -6.26
CA ASP A 844 -51.06 30.63 -6.38
C ASP A 844 -52.03 29.47 -6.03
N SER A 845 -52.90 29.69 -5.06
CA SER A 845 -53.91 28.71 -4.61
C SER A 845 -54.89 28.28 -5.72
N PRO A 846 -55.05 26.98 -6.03
CA PRO A 846 -55.87 26.49 -7.15
C PRO A 846 -57.38 26.59 -6.92
N THR A 847 -57.82 26.90 -5.70
CA THR A 847 -59.24 26.88 -5.29
C THR A 847 -59.91 28.24 -5.24
N THR A 848 -59.16 29.35 -5.21
CA THR A 848 -59.68 30.68 -4.88
C THR A 848 -58.90 31.80 -5.55
N VAL A 849 -59.60 32.83 -6.04
CA VAL A 849 -58.97 34.07 -6.53
C VAL A 849 -58.70 34.98 -5.33
N LEU A 850 -57.55 34.78 -4.69
CA LEU A 850 -57.05 35.54 -3.54
C LEU A 850 -55.97 36.58 -3.98
N PRO A 851 -55.48 37.48 -3.10
CA PRO A 851 -54.97 38.78 -3.52
C PRO A 851 -53.57 38.73 -4.14
N ALA A 852 -53.26 39.77 -4.92
CA ALA A 852 -52.06 39.85 -5.76
C ALA A 852 -50.71 39.95 -5.01
N THR A 853 -50.73 40.04 -3.68
CA THR A 853 -49.54 40.17 -2.80
C THR A 853 -49.87 39.71 -1.39
N GLY A 854 -48.93 39.09 -0.70
CA GLY A 854 -48.99 38.82 0.75
C GLY A 854 -47.60 38.64 1.36
N VAL A 855 -47.55 38.16 2.61
CA VAL A 855 -46.31 37.88 3.35
C VAL A 855 -46.55 36.69 4.26
N LEU A 856 -45.78 35.63 4.06
CA LEU A 856 -45.69 34.51 5.01
C LEU A 856 -44.49 34.73 5.94
N TYR A 857 -44.57 34.25 7.17
CA TYR A 857 -43.47 34.27 8.13
C TYR A 857 -43.08 32.85 8.48
N PHE A 858 -41.78 32.58 8.57
CA PHE A 858 -41.18 31.27 8.80
C PHE A 858 -40.12 31.35 9.90
N ASP A 859 -39.94 30.27 10.64
CA ASP A 859 -38.93 30.16 11.70
C ASP A 859 -38.58 28.68 12.00
N ASP A 860 -37.52 28.43 12.78
CA ASP A 860 -37.07 27.10 13.23
C ASP A 860 -37.09 25.99 12.13
N LEU A 861 -36.47 26.24 10.97
CA LEU A 861 -36.42 25.27 9.86
C LEU A 861 -35.29 24.24 10.11
N LEU A 862 -35.64 22.96 10.20
CA LEU A 862 -34.71 21.89 10.59
C LEU A 862 -35.09 20.51 10.01
N ALA A 863 -34.11 19.62 9.89
CA ALA A 863 -34.31 18.19 9.66
C ALA A 863 -34.20 17.42 10.98
N ARG A 864 -35.03 16.40 11.21
CA ARG A 864 -35.05 15.61 12.45
C ARG A 864 -35.65 14.22 12.26
N SER A 865 -35.66 13.42 13.34
CA SER A 865 -36.44 12.19 13.40
C SER A 865 -37.87 12.41 13.91
N SER A 866 -38.79 11.55 13.46
CA SER A 866 -40.22 11.73 13.66
C SER A 866 -40.63 11.55 15.13
N GLY A 867 -41.23 12.62 15.67
CA GLY A 867 -41.67 12.70 17.07
C GLY A 867 -40.74 13.50 18.00
N GLU A 868 -39.58 13.98 17.53
CA GLU A 868 -38.75 14.92 18.29
C GLU A 868 -39.28 16.36 18.18
N SER A 869 -40.11 16.80 19.14
CA SER A 869 -40.40 18.24 19.28
C SER A 869 -39.12 19.00 19.61
N PRO A 870 -38.92 20.23 19.08
CA PRO A 870 -37.77 21.07 19.45
C PRO A 870 -37.79 21.32 20.96
N THR A 871 -36.73 20.91 21.66
CA THR A 871 -36.71 20.94 23.12
C THR A 871 -36.45 22.36 23.63
N ASP A 872 -37.44 22.94 24.33
CA ASP A 872 -37.26 24.15 25.15
C ASP A 872 -36.09 23.91 26.14
N PRO A 873 -34.96 24.65 26.04
CA PRO A 873 -33.71 24.30 26.70
C PRO A 873 -33.65 24.72 28.18
N THR A 874 -34.74 24.55 28.94
CA THR A 874 -34.93 25.22 30.25
C THR A 874 -35.27 24.35 31.47
N ASP A 875 -35.27 23.01 31.38
CA ASP A 875 -35.43 22.12 32.57
C ASP A 875 -34.33 21.04 32.68
N PRO A 876 -33.78 20.73 33.89
CA PRO A 876 -32.62 19.85 34.07
C PRO A 876 -32.97 18.39 34.44
N VAL A 877 -32.11 17.44 34.05
CA VAL A 877 -32.27 15.99 34.29
C VAL A 877 -31.63 15.52 35.61
N ASP A 878 -32.29 14.58 36.29
CA ASP A 878 -31.88 13.99 37.59
C ASP A 878 -31.27 12.58 37.41
N PRO A 879 -29.98 12.34 37.76
CA PRO A 879 -29.27 11.11 37.37
C PRO A 879 -29.33 9.97 38.41
N THR A 880 -30.45 9.26 38.52
CA THR A 880 -30.51 7.95 39.24
C THR A 880 -31.54 6.94 38.71
N ASP A 881 -31.18 6.12 37.71
CA ASP A 881 -31.52 4.68 37.68
C ASP A 881 -30.69 3.91 36.61
N PRO A 882 -30.21 2.68 36.86
CA PRO A 882 -29.51 1.86 35.88
C PRO A 882 -30.38 0.72 35.30
N VAL A 883 -30.36 0.53 33.98
CA VAL A 883 -31.02 -0.60 33.29
C VAL A 883 -30.02 -1.29 32.36
N VAL A 884 -30.00 -2.63 32.38
CA VAL A 884 -29.20 -3.46 31.47
C VAL A 884 -30.13 -4.08 30.42
N PRO A 885 -29.87 -3.91 29.11
CA PRO A 885 -30.67 -4.54 28.05
C PRO A 885 -30.25 -6.01 27.82
N PRO A 886 -31.17 -6.87 27.36
CA PRO A 886 -30.84 -8.22 26.88
C PRO A 886 -30.32 -8.20 25.44
N SER A 887 -29.57 -9.23 25.05
CA SER A 887 -29.08 -9.45 23.68
C SER A 887 -30.21 -9.68 22.68
N VAL A 888 -30.16 -8.97 21.56
CA VAL A 888 -31.04 -9.17 20.39
C VAL A 888 -30.30 -10.04 19.37
N PRO A 889 -30.93 -11.02 18.69
CA PRO A 889 -30.30 -11.76 17.59
C PRO A 889 -29.90 -10.82 16.45
N LEU A 890 -28.79 -11.12 15.77
CA LEU A 890 -28.35 -10.33 14.63
C LEU A 890 -29.33 -10.48 13.46
N ALA A 891 -29.59 -9.37 12.76
CA ALA A 891 -30.45 -9.40 11.58
C ALA A 891 -29.75 -10.13 10.41
N PRO A 892 -30.48 -10.91 9.59
CA PRO A 892 -29.93 -11.49 8.36
C PRO A 892 -29.20 -10.47 7.49
N ARG A 893 -27.97 -10.80 7.07
CA ARG A 893 -27.17 -9.95 6.17
C ARG A 893 -27.21 -10.54 4.78
N VAL A 894 -27.83 -9.82 3.85
CA VAL A 894 -27.77 -10.12 2.42
C VAL A 894 -26.32 -10.04 1.94
N ALA A 895 -25.89 -11.08 1.23
CA ALA A 895 -24.64 -11.13 0.48
C ALA A 895 -24.88 -10.92 -1.03
N GLU A 896 -26.03 -11.39 -1.54
CA GLU A 896 -26.52 -11.14 -2.88
C GLU A 896 -28.05 -11.27 -2.94
N ASP A 897 -28.74 -10.31 -3.55
CA ASP A 897 -30.18 -10.35 -3.86
C ASP A 897 -30.46 -10.21 -5.37
N PHE A 898 -29.43 -10.04 -6.20
CA PHE A 898 -29.51 -9.88 -7.66
C PHE A 898 -30.31 -8.67 -8.18
N GLU A 899 -30.93 -7.87 -7.32
CA GLU A 899 -31.69 -6.67 -7.68
C GLU A 899 -30.79 -5.50 -8.11
N GLY A 900 -29.52 -5.50 -7.69
CA GLY A 900 -28.54 -4.45 -8.01
C GLY A 900 -28.05 -4.41 -9.46
N TYR A 901 -28.38 -5.39 -10.30
CA TYR A 901 -27.82 -5.53 -11.65
C TYR A 901 -28.71 -4.94 -12.74
N ALA A 902 -28.17 -4.01 -13.53
CA ALA A 902 -28.90 -3.37 -14.61
C ALA A 902 -29.21 -4.28 -15.82
N ASP A 903 -28.38 -5.30 -16.09
CA ASP A 903 -28.58 -6.31 -17.13
C ASP A 903 -27.73 -7.59 -16.92
N ASP A 904 -27.91 -8.58 -17.80
CA ASP A 904 -27.14 -9.83 -17.86
C ASP A 904 -25.61 -9.61 -17.90
N ALA A 905 -25.13 -8.51 -18.49
CA ALA A 905 -23.70 -8.23 -18.61
C ALA A 905 -23.11 -7.63 -17.33
N ALA A 906 -23.88 -6.80 -16.61
CA ALA A 906 -23.52 -6.36 -15.26
C ALA A 906 -23.42 -7.54 -14.29
N LEU A 907 -24.40 -8.46 -14.32
CA LEU A 907 -24.36 -9.69 -13.52
C LEU A 907 -23.15 -10.57 -13.89
N ALA A 908 -22.94 -10.80 -15.19
CA ALA A 908 -21.82 -11.60 -15.67
C ALA A 908 -20.44 -10.97 -15.41
N ALA A 909 -20.33 -9.67 -15.19
CA ALA A 909 -19.07 -9.05 -14.77
C ALA A 909 -18.66 -9.46 -13.35
N VAL A 910 -19.63 -9.73 -12.47
CA VAL A 910 -19.39 -10.05 -11.05
C VAL A 910 -19.38 -11.56 -10.78
N TRP A 911 -20.29 -12.33 -11.38
CA TRP A 911 -20.53 -13.75 -11.05
C TRP A 911 -19.80 -14.78 -11.93
N ASN A 912 -18.87 -14.33 -12.78
CA ASN A 912 -18.15 -15.16 -13.76
C ASN A 912 -16.75 -15.64 -13.31
N ARG A 913 -16.45 -15.66 -11.99
CA ARG A 913 -15.08 -15.90 -11.47
C ARG A 913 -14.35 -17.12 -12.06
N ASN A 914 -15.04 -18.26 -12.13
CA ASN A 914 -14.53 -19.52 -12.68
C ASN A 914 -15.45 -20.11 -13.78
N ALA A 915 -16.51 -19.37 -14.14
CA ALA A 915 -17.76 -20.00 -14.55
C ALA A 915 -17.68 -20.74 -15.90
N SER A 916 -18.19 -21.97 -15.92
CA SER A 916 -18.26 -22.79 -17.13
C SER A 916 -19.35 -22.34 -18.13
N PHE A 917 -20.16 -21.33 -17.76
CA PHE A 917 -21.20 -20.69 -18.58
C PHE A 917 -21.49 -19.26 -18.07
N VAL A 918 -22.27 -18.47 -18.82
CA VAL A 918 -22.59 -17.07 -18.47
C VAL A 918 -23.93 -16.97 -17.73
N PRO A 919 -23.96 -16.38 -16.51
CA PRO A 919 -25.20 -16.16 -15.74
C PRO A 919 -26.07 -15.05 -16.34
N LYS A 920 -27.36 -14.99 -15.97
CA LYS A 920 -28.34 -14.03 -16.49
C LYS A 920 -29.33 -13.61 -15.41
N LEU A 921 -30.03 -12.50 -15.59
CA LEU A 921 -31.14 -12.11 -14.72
C LEU A 921 -32.46 -12.75 -15.19
N ALA A 922 -33.35 -13.09 -14.26
CA ALA A 922 -34.68 -13.63 -14.55
C ALA A 922 -35.79 -12.84 -13.85
N GLY A 923 -36.25 -11.79 -14.53
CA GLY A 923 -37.34 -10.95 -14.05
C GLY A 923 -38.62 -11.73 -13.73
N GLY A 924 -39.22 -11.47 -12.57
CA GLY A 924 -40.46 -12.10 -12.10
C GLY A 924 -40.31 -13.55 -11.60
N THR A 925 -39.10 -13.92 -11.21
CA THR A 925 -38.74 -15.14 -10.47
C THR A 925 -37.83 -14.70 -9.32
N GLY A 926 -38.05 -15.16 -8.09
CA GLY A 926 -37.34 -14.67 -6.88
C GLY A 926 -38.30 -14.21 -5.78
N ASP A 927 -37.74 -13.60 -4.72
CA ASP A 927 -38.39 -12.79 -3.69
C ASP A 927 -38.01 -11.31 -3.87
N GLY A 928 -38.25 -10.81 -5.09
CA GLY A 928 -37.84 -9.50 -5.58
C GLY A 928 -38.37 -9.22 -7.00
N GLU A 929 -37.68 -8.41 -7.80
CA GLU A 929 -37.92 -8.27 -9.24
C GLU A 929 -37.06 -9.24 -10.08
N PHE A 930 -35.84 -9.62 -9.65
CA PHE A 930 -34.88 -10.43 -10.43
C PHE A 930 -34.10 -11.49 -9.62
N ALA A 931 -34.35 -12.78 -9.85
CA ALA A 931 -33.42 -13.85 -9.44
C ALA A 931 -32.28 -14.04 -10.44
N GLY A 932 -31.13 -14.52 -9.95
CA GLY A 932 -30.04 -15.03 -10.79
C GLY A 932 -30.42 -16.35 -11.47
N ARG A 933 -30.29 -16.41 -12.80
CA ARG A 933 -30.57 -17.57 -13.64
C ARG A 933 -29.28 -18.23 -14.13
N PHE A 934 -29.18 -19.54 -13.90
CA PHE A 934 -27.99 -20.32 -14.16
C PHE A 934 -28.32 -21.51 -15.07
N ASP A 935 -28.08 -21.34 -16.37
CA ASP A 935 -28.29 -22.34 -17.43
C ASP A 935 -27.07 -23.26 -17.54
N PHE A 936 -27.18 -24.53 -17.12
CA PHE A 936 -26.08 -25.50 -17.20
C PHE A 936 -26.23 -26.46 -18.39
N ASP A 937 -25.10 -26.83 -18.98
CA ASP A 937 -24.96 -27.89 -20.00
C ASP A 937 -23.64 -28.62 -19.75
N PHE A 938 -23.70 -29.87 -19.32
CA PHE A 938 -22.51 -30.58 -18.85
C PHE A 938 -21.56 -31.00 -19.99
N GLN A 939 -22.02 -31.19 -21.23
CA GLN A 939 -21.27 -31.63 -22.43
C GLN A 939 -20.17 -32.71 -22.23
N ALA A 940 -19.01 -32.32 -21.68
CA ALA A 940 -17.81 -33.13 -21.47
C ALA A 940 -17.19 -33.02 -20.05
N GLN A 941 -17.82 -32.27 -19.14
CA GLN A 941 -17.48 -32.15 -17.72
C GLN A 941 -18.62 -32.76 -16.86
N ASN A 942 -18.35 -33.00 -15.57
CA ASN A 942 -19.29 -33.62 -14.63
C ASN A 942 -19.86 -32.66 -13.57
N TYR A 943 -19.58 -31.36 -13.70
CA TYR A 943 -20.15 -30.27 -12.91
C TYR A 943 -20.19 -28.99 -13.75
N ALA A 944 -20.90 -27.97 -13.27
CA ALA A 944 -20.91 -26.61 -13.81
C ALA A 944 -21.02 -25.62 -12.65
N ASP A 945 -20.24 -24.55 -12.70
CA ASP A 945 -19.99 -23.66 -11.56
C ASP A 945 -20.09 -22.18 -11.93
N PHE A 946 -20.23 -21.33 -10.90
CA PHE A 946 -20.25 -19.87 -10.97
C PHE A 946 -19.87 -19.27 -9.59
N GLY A 947 -19.53 -17.98 -9.53
CA GLY A 947 -19.14 -17.35 -8.27
C GLY A 947 -18.63 -15.93 -8.39
N MET A 948 -18.64 -15.21 -7.26
CA MET A 948 -18.23 -13.81 -7.13
C MET A 948 -17.07 -13.65 -6.13
N TYR A 949 -16.35 -12.54 -6.22
CA TYR A 949 -15.46 -12.09 -5.15
C TYR A 949 -16.24 -11.28 -4.12
N LEU A 950 -15.83 -11.38 -2.86
CA LEU A 950 -16.44 -10.70 -1.72
C LEU A 950 -15.36 -10.12 -0.81
N ASN A 951 -15.75 -9.20 0.05
CA ASN A 951 -15.01 -8.85 1.25
C ASN A 951 -16.03 -8.64 2.38
N GLY A 952 -16.23 -9.66 3.20
CA GLY A 952 -17.31 -9.67 4.19
C GLY A 952 -16.94 -10.41 5.47
N ASP A 953 -17.19 -9.73 6.59
CA ASP A 953 -17.23 -10.36 7.91
C ASP A 953 -18.57 -11.09 8.11
N TRP A 954 -18.49 -12.43 8.16
CA TRP A 954 -19.57 -13.37 8.42
C TRP A 954 -19.38 -14.08 9.78
N SER A 955 -18.48 -13.61 10.64
CA SER A 955 -18.06 -14.28 11.89
C SER A 955 -19.14 -14.37 12.97
N GLU A 956 -20.09 -13.42 12.97
CA GLU A 956 -21.23 -13.38 13.89
C GLU A 956 -22.44 -14.24 13.46
N TYR A 957 -22.33 -14.98 12.35
CA TYR A 957 -23.42 -15.75 11.74
C TYR A 957 -23.13 -17.25 11.76
N ASP A 958 -24.16 -18.10 11.84
CA ASP A 958 -24.02 -19.55 11.96
C ASP A 958 -24.15 -20.30 10.63
N ALA A 959 -24.80 -19.70 9.63
CA ALA A 959 -25.17 -20.35 8.38
C ALA A 959 -25.25 -19.39 7.19
N LEU A 960 -25.14 -19.98 5.99
CA LEU A 960 -25.50 -19.35 4.73
C LEU A 960 -26.88 -19.89 4.29
N SER A 961 -27.86 -19.00 4.11
CA SER A 961 -29.16 -19.29 3.50
C SER A 961 -29.18 -18.87 2.03
N LEU A 962 -29.88 -19.64 1.20
CA LEU A 962 -30.10 -19.34 -0.21
C LEU A 962 -31.55 -19.64 -0.58
N TRP A 963 -32.20 -18.75 -1.33
CA TRP A 963 -33.44 -19.05 -2.05
C TRP A 963 -33.06 -19.82 -3.32
N VAL A 964 -33.66 -20.99 -3.55
CA VAL A 964 -33.32 -21.86 -4.69
C VAL A 964 -34.58 -22.35 -5.40
N GLN A 965 -34.67 -22.15 -6.71
CA GLN A 965 -35.66 -22.83 -7.56
C GLN A 965 -34.98 -23.88 -8.48
N PRO A 966 -35.16 -25.19 -8.20
CA PRO A 966 -34.72 -26.27 -9.08
C PRO A 966 -35.61 -26.45 -10.33
N ASP A 967 -35.07 -27.12 -11.36
CA ASP A 967 -35.78 -27.49 -12.60
C ASP A 967 -36.43 -28.90 -12.59
N GLY A 968 -36.35 -29.62 -11.47
CA GLY A 968 -36.83 -31.00 -11.37
C GLY A 968 -35.84 -32.06 -11.84
N SER A 969 -34.63 -31.69 -12.30
CA SER A 969 -33.57 -32.64 -12.65
C SER A 969 -32.97 -33.35 -11.43
N GLY A 970 -33.12 -32.79 -10.23
CA GLY A 970 -32.63 -33.39 -8.98
C GLY A 970 -31.11 -33.54 -8.91
N ARG A 971 -30.36 -32.66 -9.59
CA ARG A 971 -28.90 -32.57 -9.46
C ARG A 971 -28.53 -32.06 -8.07
N SER A 972 -27.38 -32.47 -7.56
CA SER A 972 -26.86 -32.02 -6.26
C SER A 972 -26.08 -30.71 -6.41
N ILE A 973 -26.45 -29.71 -5.62
CA ILE A 973 -25.75 -28.43 -5.54
C ILE A 973 -24.72 -28.50 -4.40
N ALA A 974 -23.52 -28.00 -4.64
CA ALA A 974 -22.54 -27.71 -3.60
C ALA A 974 -22.23 -26.20 -3.58
N VAL A 975 -21.80 -25.70 -2.43
CA VAL A 975 -21.37 -24.32 -2.22
C VAL A 975 -19.96 -24.34 -1.68
N GLN A 976 -19.11 -23.48 -2.24
CA GLN A 976 -17.73 -23.28 -1.80
C GLN A 976 -17.55 -21.87 -1.27
N LEU A 977 -16.81 -21.76 -0.17
CA LEU A 977 -16.42 -20.52 0.49
C LEU A 977 -14.89 -20.41 0.50
N LYS A 978 -14.32 -19.25 0.17
CA LYS A 978 -12.94 -18.91 0.56
C LYS A 978 -12.98 -18.00 1.78
N ALA A 979 -12.53 -18.51 2.92
CA ALA A 979 -12.59 -17.85 4.22
C ALA A 979 -11.24 -18.00 4.94
N GLY A 980 -10.62 -16.88 5.32
CA GLY A 980 -9.30 -16.85 5.95
C GLY A 980 -8.23 -17.60 5.13
N GLY A 981 -8.21 -17.41 3.81
CA GLY A 981 -7.26 -18.09 2.90
C GLY A 981 -7.65 -19.51 2.48
N VAL A 982 -8.51 -20.21 3.23
CA VAL A 982 -8.84 -21.63 3.02
C VAL A 982 -10.14 -21.78 2.22
N PHE A 983 -10.16 -22.74 1.27
CA PHE A 983 -11.38 -23.15 0.57
C PHE A 983 -12.13 -24.24 1.34
N TRP A 984 -13.43 -24.04 1.51
CA TRP A 984 -14.35 -24.94 2.23
C TRP A 984 -15.55 -25.31 1.36
N ASP A 985 -15.84 -26.59 1.23
CA ASP A 985 -16.96 -27.15 0.46
C ASP A 985 -18.08 -27.64 1.39
N ALA A 986 -19.34 -27.32 1.06
CA ALA A 986 -20.53 -27.97 1.62
C ALA A 986 -21.49 -28.41 0.50
N THR A 987 -22.31 -29.44 0.75
CA THR A 987 -23.36 -29.88 -0.18
C THR A 987 -24.73 -29.42 0.34
N LEU A 988 -25.53 -28.75 -0.50
CA LEU A 988 -26.88 -28.36 -0.11
C LEU A 988 -27.75 -29.62 0.16
N PRO A 989 -28.64 -29.59 1.17
CA PRO A 989 -29.74 -30.54 1.31
C PRO A 989 -30.46 -30.80 -0.02
N ALA A 990 -30.83 -32.06 -0.29
CA ALA A 990 -31.26 -32.50 -1.61
C ALA A 990 -32.57 -31.85 -2.09
N VAL A 991 -32.46 -30.78 -2.88
CA VAL A 991 -33.60 -30.03 -3.43
C VAL A 991 -34.20 -30.77 -4.62
N THR A 992 -35.39 -31.36 -4.44
CA THR A 992 -36.06 -32.16 -5.49
C THR A 992 -37.45 -31.62 -5.83
N GLY A 993 -37.70 -31.40 -7.13
CA GLY A 993 -38.97 -30.84 -7.63
C GLY A 993 -38.72 -29.59 -8.48
N THR A 994 -39.77 -28.82 -8.75
CA THR A 994 -39.73 -27.53 -9.48
C THR A 994 -40.22 -26.35 -8.65
N GLU A 995 -40.56 -26.60 -7.39
CA GLU A 995 -41.06 -25.60 -6.44
C GLU A 995 -39.86 -24.93 -5.74
N VAL A 996 -40.03 -23.66 -5.39
CA VAL A 996 -39.06 -22.87 -4.63
C VAL A 996 -38.81 -23.47 -3.25
N VAL A 997 -37.53 -23.49 -2.82
CA VAL A 997 -37.11 -23.90 -1.47
C VAL A 997 -36.04 -22.94 -0.98
N GLU A 998 -36.20 -22.40 0.23
CA GLU A 998 -35.11 -21.75 0.96
C GLU A 998 -34.26 -22.84 1.65
N VAL A 999 -32.94 -22.77 1.48
CA VAL A 999 -32.00 -23.79 1.94
C VAL A 999 -30.85 -23.13 2.70
N SER A 1000 -30.81 -23.33 4.02
CA SER A 1000 -29.70 -22.92 4.88
C SER A 1000 -28.73 -24.06 5.12
N VAL A 1001 -27.43 -23.78 5.00
CA VAL A 1001 -26.34 -24.69 5.38
C VAL A 1001 -25.53 -24.05 6.52
N PRO A 1002 -25.45 -24.69 7.70
CA PRO A 1002 -24.59 -24.23 8.78
C PRO A 1002 -23.14 -24.18 8.34
N PHE A 1003 -22.37 -23.17 8.75
CA PHE A 1003 -20.91 -23.16 8.55
C PHE A 1003 -20.23 -24.36 9.22
N SER A 1004 -20.89 -25.01 10.19
CA SER A 1004 -20.45 -26.28 10.77
C SER A 1004 -20.56 -27.52 9.86
N GLU A 1005 -21.19 -27.42 8.69
CA GLU A 1005 -21.27 -28.50 7.69
C GLU A 1005 -20.33 -28.29 6.49
N PHE A 1006 -19.63 -27.14 6.44
CA PHE A 1006 -18.55 -26.89 5.48
C PHE A 1006 -17.27 -27.62 5.90
N THR A 1007 -16.62 -28.29 4.95
CA THR A 1007 -15.40 -29.10 5.17
C THR A 1007 -14.27 -28.66 4.23
N PRO A 1008 -12.98 -28.86 4.54
CA PRO A 1008 -11.88 -28.42 3.66
C PRO A 1008 -11.97 -29.02 2.25
N ALA A 1009 -11.75 -28.19 1.23
CA ALA A 1009 -12.03 -28.55 -0.16
C ALA A 1009 -11.17 -29.74 -0.65
N SER A 1010 -11.84 -30.76 -1.21
CA SER A 1010 -11.26 -32.12 -1.37
C SER A 1010 -10.07 -32.26 -2.32
N TYR A 1011 -9.76 -31.23 -3.12
CA TYR A 1011 -8.62 -31.19 -4.03
C TYR A 1011 -7.34 -30.60 -3.40
N GLN A 1012 -7.34 -30.24 -2.12
CA GLN A 1012 -6.16 -29.74 -1.39
C GLN A 1012 -5.10 -30.82 -1.05
N GLU A 1013 -4.85 -31.80 -1.92
CA GLU A 1013 -3.71 -32.74 -1.79
C GLU A 1013 -2.44 -32.19 -2.47
N ALA A 1014 -1.90 -31.08 -1.94
CA ALA A 1014 -0.56 -30.58 -2.26
C ALA A 1014 0.09 -29.85 -1.06
N THR A 1015 0.12 -30.53 0.11
CA THR A 1015 0.67 -30.08 1.41
C THR A 1015 0.11 -28.78 1.99
N PRO A 1016 -0.61 -28.90 3.13
CA PRO A 1016 -0.07 -28.35 4.37
C PRO A 1016 -0.09 -29.37 5.55
N PRO A 1017 0.44 -29.02 6.74
CA PRO A 1017 0.09 -29.71 7.99
C PRO A 1017 -1.43 -29.67 8.26
N PRO A 1018 -1.98 -30.56 9.12
CA PRO A 1018 -3.42 -30.77 9.19
C PRO A 1018 -4.17 -29.55 9.73
N VAL A 1019 -5.19 -29.10 8.98
CA VAL A 1019 -6.24 -28.19 9.47
C VAL A 1019 -6.88 -28.84 10.71
N PRO A 1020 -6.81 -28.24 11.92
CA PRO A 1020 -7.23 -28.92 13.16
C PRO A 1020 -8.75 -29.02 13.35
N THR A 1021 -9.54 -28.45 12.44
CA THR A 1021 -10.99 -28.31 12.54
C THR A 1021 -11.68 -28.87 11.30
N ASP A 1022 -12.75 -29.64 11.50
CA ASP A 1022 -13.58 -30.17 10.41
C ASP A 1022 -14.44 -29.09 9.72
N ARG A 1023 -14.28 -27.80 10.09
CA ARG A 1023 -15.10 -26.65 9.70
C ARG A 1023 -14.35 -25.30 9.83
N PRO A 1024 -14.80 -24.19 9.20
CA PRO A 1024 -14.27 -22.85 9.40
C PRO A 1024 -14.35 -22.39 10.87
N THR A 1025 -13.43 -21.51 11.27
CA THR A 1025 -13.52 -20.77 12.55
C THR A 1025 -14.22 -19.42 12.33
N ALA A 1026 -14.75 -18.82 13.41
CA ALA A 1026 -15.31 -17.46 13.36
C ALA A 1026 -14.25 -16.44 12.89
N GLU A 1027 -13.01 -16.58 13.36
CA GLU A 1027 -11.85 -15.80 12.90
C GLU A 1027 -11.65 -15.90 11.37
N GLN A 1028 -11.72 -17.08 10.78
CA GLN A 1028 -11.65 -17.25 9.32
C GLN A 1028 -12.85 -16.65 8.59
N LEU A 1029 -14.03 -16.66 9.22
CA LEU A 1029 -15.25 -16.03 8.70
C LEU A 1029 -15.25 -14.49 8.82
N THR A 1030 -14.29 -13.86 9.53
CA THR A 1030 -14.13 -12.38 9.48
C THR A 1030 -13.69 -11.89 8.11
N LEU A 1031 -13.07 -12.76 7.30
CA LEU A 1031 -12.59 -12.46 5.96
C LEU A 1031 -13.08 -13.52 4.97
N VAL A 1032 -14.34 -13.37 4.51
CA VAL A 1032 -14.87 -14.10 3.37
C VAL A 1032 -14.50 -13.36 2.07
N GLU A 1033 -13.66 -14.03 1.27
CA GLU A 1033 -13.04 -13.50 0.06
C GLU A 1033 -13.82 -13.89 -1.22
N ASN A 1034 -14.60 -14.98 -1.16
CA ASN A 1034 -15.33 -15.52 -2.30
C ASN A 1034 -16.45 -16.47 -1.87
N LEU A 1035 -17.56 -16.40 -2.61
CA LEU A 1035 -18.62 -17.40 -2.66
C LEU A 1035 -18.72 -18.00 -4.07
N SER A 1036 -18.83 -19.32 -4.17
CA SER A 1036 -19.02 -20.06 -5.43
C SER A 1036 -20.05 -21.18 -5.27
N ILE A 1037 -20.82 -21.46 -6.33
CA ILE A 1037 -21.88 -22.48 -6.34
C ILE A 1037 -21.65 -23.45 -7.51
N PHE A 1038 -21.83 -24.75 -7.25
CA PHE A 1038 -21.54 -25.85 -8.16
C PHE A 1038 -22.76 -26.76 -8.34
N ILE A 1039 -23.21 -26.96 -9.57
CA ILE A 1039 -24.27 -27.93 -9.92
C ILE A 1039 -23.57 -29.19 -10.46
N ASN A 1040 -23.78 -30.35 -9.82
CA ASN A 1040 -23.05 -31.58 -10.13
C ASN A 1040 -23.91 -32.58 -10.92
N GLN A 1041 -23.31 -33.26 -11.92
CA GLN A 1041 -24.00 -34.22 -12.77
C GLN A 1041 -24.44 -35.46 -11.98
N GLY A 1042 -23.51 -36.15 -11.31
CA GLY A 1042 -23.81 -37.38 -10.54
C GLY A 1042 -24.19 -38.61 -11.37
N ASP A 1043 -24.55 -39.71 -10.70
CA ASP A 1043 -24.87 -41.00 -11.35
C ASP A 1043 -26.15 -40.94 -12.19
N ALA A 1044 -26.05 -41.33 -13.46
CA ALA A 1044 -26.96 -40.86 -14.50
C ALA A 1044 -28.28 -41.65 -14.69
N GLU A 1045 -29.41 -40.99 -14.43
CA GLU A 1045 -30.65 -41.13 -15.23
C GLU A 1045 -31.24 -39.77 -15.71
N ASN A 1046 -30.65 -38.63 -15.32
CA ASN A 1046 -31.22 -37.28 -15.52
C ASN A 1046 -30.56 -36.50 -16.68
N ALA A 1047 -31.25 -35.46 -17.19
CA ALA A 1047 -30.86 -34.73 -18.40
C ALA A 1047 -29.60 -33.84 -18.22
N ASP A 1048 -28.70 -33.87 -19.19
CA ASP A 1048 -27.38 -33.20 -19.12
C ASP A 1048 -27.42 -31.66 -19.28
N THR A 1049 -28.60 -31.09 -19.56
CA THR A 1049 -28.83 -29.65 -19.60
C THR A 1049 -30.02 -29.26 -18.72
N GLY A 1050 -29.97 -28.07 -18.11
CA GLY A 1050 -31.03 -27.57 -17.23
C GLY A 1050 -30.84 -26.11 -16.82
N THR A 1051 -31.67 -25.64 -15.88
CA THR A 1051 -31.66 -24.25 -15.40
C THR A 1051 -32.03 -24.19 -13.92
N TYR A 1052 -31.12 -23.77 -13.06
CA TYR A 1052 -31.47 -23.40 -11.68
C TYR A 1052 -31.60 -21.88 -11.56
N TYR A 1053 -32.40 -21.45 -10.60
CA TYR A 1053 -32.48 -20.06 -10.19
C TYR A 1053 -32.04 -19.96 -8.72
N PHE A 1054 -31.23 -18.95 -8.43
CA PHE A 1054 -30.75 -18.63 -7.09
C PHE A 1054 -31.06 -17.17 -6.81
N ASP A 1055 -31.42 -16.89 -5.56
CA ASP A 1055 -31.81 -15.57 -5.08
C ASP A 1055 -31.52 -15.48 -3.57
N ASN A 1056 -31.62 -14.28 -3.00
CA ASN A 1056 -31.56 -13.99 -1.57
C ASN A 1056 -30.55 -14.87 -0.83
N ILE A 1057 -29.29 -14.70 -1.21
CA ILE A 1057 -28.15 -15.36 -0.59
C ILE A 1057 -27.78 -14.50 0.62
N GLN A 1058 -28.01 -15.03 1.82
CA GLN A 1058 -27.89 -14.28 3.09
C GLN A 1058 -27.11 -15.09 4.11
N VAL A 1059 -26.36 -14.41 4.99
CA VAL A 1059 -25.84 -15.04 6.22
C VAL A 1059 -26.77 -14.78 7.39
N VAL A 1060 -26.99 -15.82 8.19
CA VAL A 1060 -28.03 -15.87 9.23
C VAL A 1060 -27.49 -16.52 10.51
N GLN A 1061 -27.97 -16.04 11.66
CA GLN A 1061 -27.88 -16.80 12.92
C GLN A 1061 -28.94 -17.91 12.93
N LEU A 1062 -28.54 -19.12 13.31
CA LEU A 1062 -29.46 -20.24 13.42
C LEU A 1062 -30.12 -20.19 14.79
N ALA A 1063 -31.41 -19.85 14.81
CA ALA A 1063 -32.19 -19.81 16.06
C ALA A 1063 -32.05 -21.11 16.85
N GLU A 1064 -31.67 -21.02 18.13
CA GLU A 1064 -31.51 -22.20 18.99
C GLU A 1064 -32.79 -23.07 18.94
N PRO A 1065 -32.65 -24.41 18.87
CA PRO A 1065 -33.77 -25.31 18.71
C PRO A 1065 -34.66 -25.28 19.96
N THR A 1066 -35.71 -24.44 19.91
CA THR A 1066 -36.66 -24.24 21.01
C THR A 1066 -37.15 -25.56 21.59
N GLU A 1067 -37.07 -25.72 22.92
CA GLU A 1067 -37.56 -26.94 23.57
C GLU A 1067 -39.04 -27.16 23.25
N PRO A 1068 -39.48 -28.43 23.05
CA PRO A 1068 -40.88 -28.72 22.74
C PRO A 1068 -41.80 -28.17 23.83
N THR A 1069 -42.68 -27.24 23.45
CA THR A 1069 -43.61 -26.58 24.38
C THR A 1069 -44.46 -27.61 25.12
N GLU A 1070 -44.48 -27.56 26.46
CA GLU A 1070 -45.30 -28.47 27.25
C GLU A 1070 -46.78 -28.35 26.84
N PRO A 1071 -47.51 -29.49 26.74
CA PRO A 1071 -48.89 -29.49 26.26
C PRO A 1071 -49.79 -28.72 27.22
N THR A 1072 -50.55 -27.76 26.68
CA THR A 1072 -51.39 -26.83 27.43
C THR A 1072 -52.37 -27.58 28.35
N GLU A 1073 -52.44 -27.19 29.63
CA GLU A 1073 -53.39 -27.82 30.57
C GLU A 1073 -54.85 -27.66 30.08
N PRO A 1074 -55.66 -28.73 30.10
CA PRO A 1074 -57.03 -28.68 29.64
C PRO A 1074 -57.93 -27.94 30.63
N THR A 1075 -58.87 -27.16 30.10
CA THR A 1075 -59.80 -26.37 30.93
C THR A 1075 -60.73 -27.27 31.73
N GLU A 1076 -60.76 -27.16 33.06
CA GLU A 1076 -61.59 -28.01 33.91
C GLU A 1076 -63.11 -27.83 33.64
N PRO A 1077 -63.86 -28.94 33.41
CA PRO A 1077 -65.32 -28.93 33.41
C PRO A 1077 -65.88 -29.07 34.84
N THR A 1078 -67.07 -28.51 35.07
CA THR A 1078 -67.70 -28.37 36.40
C THR A 1078 -67.94 -29.70 37.14
N GLU A 1079 -67.74 -29.71 38.47
CA GLU A 1079 -68.12 -30.83 39.36
C GLU A 1079 -69.59 -31.29 39.17
N PRO A 1080 -69.90 -32.59 39.41
CA PRO A 1080 -70.39 -32.94 40.75
C PRO A 1080 -69.96 -34.31 41.30
N THR A 1081 -69.73 -34.34 42.62
CA THR A 1081 -69.89 -35.47 43.58
C THR A 1081 -68.97 -36.71 43.50
N GLU A 1082 -68.20 -36.88 44.58
CA GLU A 1082 -67.79 -38.14 45.24
C GLU A 1082 -68.89 -39.25 45.26
N PRO A 1083 -68.57 -40.56 45.44
CA PRO A 1083 -67.55 -41.07 46.39
C PRO A 1083 -66.80 -42.40 46.07
N THR A 1084 -66.06 -42.87 47.09
CA THR A 1084 -65.66 -44.27 47.43
C THR A 1084 -64.34 -44.88 46.92
N GLU A 1085 -63.35 -44.86 47.82
CA GLU A 1085 -62.38 -45.93 48.11
C GLU A 1085 -63.04 -47.31 48.42
N PRO A 1086 -62.28 -48.43 48.61
CA PRO A 1086 -60.87 -48.71 48.27
C PRO A 1086 -60.65 -50.11 47.60
N SER A 1087 -59.39 -50.45 47.28
CA SER A 1087 -58.67 -51.71 47.69
C SER A 1087 -57.67 -52.27 46.67
N GLY A 1088 -56.58 -52.87 47.18
CA GLY A 1088 -55.80 -53.94 46.51
C GLY A 1088 -55.76 -55.17 47.43
N PRO A 1089 -54.71 -56.01 47.44
CA PRO A 1089 -53.77 -56.37 46.38
C PRO A 1089 -53.68 -57.92 46.18
N ALA A 1090 -53.15 -58.43 45.05
CA ALA A 1090 -52.85 -59.87 44.92
C ALA A 1090 -51.79 -60.28 43.87
N VAL A 1091 -51.01 -61.31 44.22
CA VAL A 1091 -50.15 -62.22 43.40
C VAL A 1091 -50.56 -63.67 43.83
N PRO A 1092 -50.07 -64.83 43.31
CA PRO A 1092 -49.13 -65.15 42.21
C PRO A 1092 -49.55 -66.40 41.33
N MET A 1093 -48.57 -67.07 40.68
CA MET A 1093 -48.58 -68.39 39.97
C MET A 1093 -49.11 -68.38 38.50
N GLY A 1094 -48.61 -69.16 37.51
CA GLY A 1094 -47.59 -70.25 37.44
C GLY A 1094 -48.20 -71.64 37.11
N PRO A 1095 -47.47 -72.70 36.64
CA PRO A 1095 -46.08 -72.82 36.14
C PRO A 1095 -45.90 -73.82 34.92
N THR A 1096 -44.71 -74.44 34.77
CA THR A 1096 -44.31 -75.67 33.96
C THR A 1096 -43.67 -75.50 32.56
N GLN A 1097 -43.01 -76.53 31.97
CA GLN A 1097 -41.59 -76.98 32.17
C GLN A 1097 -41.18 -78.08 31.13
N SER A 1098 -39.95 -78.06 30.55
CA SER A 1098 -39.18 -79.26 30.08
C SER A 1098 -37.84 -78.93 29.35
N GLY A 1099 -37.01 -79.96 29.09
CA GLY A 1099 -35.72 -80.02 28.33
C GLY A 1099 -35.28 -81.51 28.23
N PRO A 1100 -34.01 -81.94 27.96
CA PRO A 1100 -32.81 -81.30 27.35
C PRO A 1100 -32.05 -82.24 26.32
N SER A 1101 -30.86 -81.89 25.79
CA SER A 1101 -29.72 -82.82 25.41
C SER A 1101 -28.49 -82.12 24.75
N ASP A 1102 -27.35 -82.83 24.66
CA ASP A 1102 -25.91 -82.39 24.51
C ASP A 1102 -25.05 -83.58 23.95
N PRO A 1103 -23.72 -83.58 23.55
CA PRO A 1103 -22.62 -82.57 23.47
C PRO A 1103 -21.73 -82.59 22.17
N THR A 1104 -20.60 -81.82 22.09
CA THR A 1104 -19.20 -82.26 21.69
C THR A 1104 -18.13 -81.13 21.53
N VAL A 1105 -16.82 -81.50 21.57
CA VAL A 1105 -15.56 -80.67 21.58
C VAL A 1105 -14.34 -81.58 21.16
N PRO A 1106 -13.00 -81.26 21.09
CA PRO A 1106 -12.20 -80.01 21.32
C PRO A 1106 -10.89 -79.71 20.46
N ALA A 1107 -10.28 -78.52 20.67
CA ALA A 1107 -8.82 -78.18 20.90
C ALA A 1107 -7.64 -78.26 19.85
N VAL A 1108 -6.88 -77.13 19.76
CA VAL A 1108 -5.37 -76.96 19.87
C VAL A 1108 -4.46 -77.45 18.69
N PRO A 1109 -3.18 -76.99 18.43
CA PRO A 1109 -2.23 -76.03 19.08
C PRO A 1109 -1.63 -74.90 18.16
N ALA A 1110 -0.59 -74.18 18.64
CA ALA A 1110 0.28 -73.23 17.90
C ALA A 1110 1.70 -73.81 17.57
N GLY A 1111 2.50 -73.12 16.73
CA GLY A 1111 3.92 -73.47 16.49
C GLY A 1111 4.72 -72.51 15.56
N GLN A 1112 5.93 -72.12 16.01
CA GLN A 1112 7.05 -71.51 15.25
C GLN A 1112 8.00 -72.61 14.69
N PRO A 1113 9.19 -72.37 14.04
CA PRO A 1113 9.93 -71.12 13.74
C PRO A 1113 10.54 -70.99 12.30
N GLY A 1114 11.24 -69.88 12.01
CA GLY A 1114 12.39 -69.89 11.06
C GLY A 1114 12.57 -68.66 10.15
N GLY A 1115 13.75 -68.03 10.20
CA GLY A 1115 14.36 -67.24 9.11
C GLY A 1115 15.70 -67.89 8.70
N PRO A 1116 16.69 -67.18 8.10
CA PRO A 1116 16.70 -65.78 7.63
C PRO A 1116 17.36 -65.60 6.23
N ALA A 1117 17.77 -64.36 5.89
CA ALA A 1117 18.85 -63.97 4.94
C ALA A 1117 18.55 -63.94 3.40
N PRO A 1118 19.36 -63.20 2.59
CA PRO A 1118 18.88 -62.55 1.34
C PRO A 1118 19.80 -62.77 0.10
N ILE A 1119 19.82 -61.80 -0.84
CA ILE A 1119 20.74 -61.59 -1.99
C ILE A 1119 20.34 -62.29 -3.32
N GLY A 1120 20.40 -61.58 -4.47
CA GLY A 1120 20.37 -62.22 -5.79
C GLY A 1120 20.10 -61.39 -7.07
N SER A 1121 21.06 -60.55 -7.49
CA SER A 1121 21.48 -60.28 -8.90
C SER A 1121 20.48 -60.14 -10.09
N SER A 1122 20.63 -59.03 -10.83
CA SER A 1122 20.38 -58.86 -12.30
C SER A 1122 21.23 -59.86 -13.16
N PRO A 1123 21.09 -60.00 -14.52
CA PRO A 1123 21.08 -58.91 -15.53
C PRO A 1123 20.34 -59.21 -16.89
N THR A 1124 20.72 -58.46 -17.94
CA THR A 1124 20.61 -58.69 -19.42
C THR A 1124 19.27 -58.53 -20.15
N ASP A 1125 19.09 -57.36 -20.78
CA ASP A 1125 19.26 -57.08 -22.23
C ASP A 1125 18.39 -57.70 -23.36
N ASP A 1126 18.24 -56.86 -24.40
CA ASP A 1126 17.98 -57.07 -25.83
C ASP A 1126 16.61 -57.56 -26.36
N GLY A 1127 16.09 -56.84 -27.38
CA GLY A 1127 14.88 -57.21 -28.13
C GLY A 1127 14.36 -56.17 -29.14
N GLU A 1128 15.07 -55.93 -30.24
CA GLU A 1128 14.61 -55.07 -31.35
C GLU A 1128 13.30 -55.55 -32.02
N LEU A 1129 12.47 -54.62 -32.50
CA LEU A 1129 11.60 -54.81 -33.68
C LEU A 1129 11.52 -53.52 -34.51
N ALA A 1130 11.48 -53.64 -35.85
CA ALA A 1130 11.74 -52.54 -36.78
C ALA A 1130 10.64 -52.28 -37.83
N LEU A 1131 10.49 -50.98 -38.16
CA LEU A 1131 9.92 -50.31 -39.35
C LEU A 1131 8.89 -51.03 -40.27
N THR A 1132 7.66 -50.48 -40.28
CA THR A 1132 6.86 -50.10 -41.48
C THR A 1132 5.81 -49.03 -41.09
N GLY A 1133 5.44 -48.01 -41.87
CA GLY A 1133 6.01 -47.50 -43.13
C GLY A 1133 5.01 -46.73 -44.01
N ILE A 1134 5.49 -45.75 -44.80
CA ILE A 1134 4.82 -44.97 -45.88
C ILE A 1134 3.89 -43.80 -45.45
N ASP A 1135 4.49 -42.59 -45.51
CA ASP A 1135 4.04 -41.31 -46.10
C ASP A 1135 2.64 -40.69 -45.84
N GLY A 1136 2.61 -39.40 -45.45
CA GLY A 1136 1.36 -38.60 -45.54
C GLY A 1136 1.25 -37.21 -44.86
N ASN A 1137 2.21 -36.28 -45.00
CA ASN A 1137 2.09 -34.84 -44.67
C ASN A 1137 1.47 -34.41 -43.31
N VAL A 1138 2.31 -34.06 -42.33
CA VAL A 1138 2.30 -32.72 -41.69
C VAL A 1138 3.77 -32.30 -41.50
N ALA A 1139 4.07 -31.01 -41.60
CA ALA A 1139 5.41 -30.47 -41.32
C ALA A 1139 5.32 -29.41 -40.22
N SER A 1140 6.12 -29.57 -39.17
CA SER A 1140 6.41 -28.56 -38.16
C SER A 1140 7.93 -28.38 -38.10
N SER A 1141 8.40 -27.19 -38.51
CA SER A 1141 9.83 -26.85 -38.53
C SER A 1141 10.12 -25.74 -37.53
N LEU A 1142 10.97 -26.04 -36.55
CA LEU A 1142 11.69 -25.02 -35.78
C LEU A 1142 12.52 -24.15 -36.74
N GLY A 1143 12.55 -22.84 -36.49
CA GLY A 1143 13.36 -21.91 -37.28
C GLY A 1143 13.07 -20.43 -36.95
N LEU A 1144 14.12 -19.69 -36.60
CA LEU A 1144 14.12 -18.26 -36.28
C LEU A 1144 13.45 -17.41 -37.37
N GLY A 1145 12.77 -16.32 -36.96
CA GLY A 1145 12.32 -15.27 -37.88
C GLY A 1145 11.59 -14.13 -37.16
N ALA A 1146 12.19 -12.95 -37.14
CA ALA A 1146 11.62 -11.75 -36.50
C ALA A 1146 10.66 -10.96 -37.42
N LEU A 1147 9.99 -9.98 -36.80
CA LEU A 1147 9.63 -8.67 -37.38
C LEU A 1147 8.36 -8.56 -38.28
N ILE A 1148 7.30 -7.97 -37.70
CA ILE A 1148 6.32 -7.03 -38.31
C ILE A 1148 5.37 -7.56 -39.44
N VAL A 1149 4.09 -7.15 -39.39
CA VAL A 1149 3.37 -6.37 -40.44
C VAL A 1149 1.91 -6.13 -40.04
N LEU A 1150 1.58 -4.84 -39.85
CA LEU A 1150 0.23 -4.28 -39.91
C LEU A 1150 -0.01 -3.83 -41.36
N LEU A 1151 -1.07 -4.30 -42.04
CA LEU A 1151 -1.78 -3.57 -43.13
C LEU A 1151 -2.89 -4.38 -43.85
N LEU A 1152 -3.94 -3.66 -44.26
CA LEU A 1152 -4.84 -3.99 -45.37
C LEU A 1152 -4.83 -2.83 -46.39
N GLY A 1153 -4.81 -3.13 -47.69
CA GLY A 1153 -4.76 -2.10 -48.75
C GLY A 1153 -6.12 -1.45 -49.08
N VAL A 1154 -6.29 -0.66 -50.14
CA VAL A 1154 -5.58 -0.61 -51.45
C VAL A 1154 -5.84 0.72 -52.19
N ALA A 1155 -4.83 1.34 -52.84
CA ALA A 1155 -5.00 2.05 -54.14
C ALA A 1155 -3.68 2.47 -54.85
N LEU A 1156 -3.52 2.00 -56.11
CA LEU A 1156 -2.96 2.60 -57.35
C LEU A 1156 -2.20 3.97 -57.30
N THR A 1157 -1.13 4.29 -58.07
CA THR A 1157 -0.51 3.64 -59.27
C THR A 1157 0.90 4.17 -59.67
N LEU A 1158 1.74 3.27 -60.24
CA LEU A 1158 2.68 3.43 -61.39
C LEU A 1158 3.95 4.37 -61.40
N LEU A 1159 5.05 3.75 -61.87
CA LEU A 1159 6.09 4.26 -62.81
C LEU A 1159 7.30 5.14 -62.35
N ALA A 1160 8.25 4.46 -61.71
CA ALA A 1160 9.66 4.30 -62.17
C ALA A 1160 10.49 5.47 -62.76
N ARG A 1161 11.62 5.80 -62.11
CA ARG A 1161 12.98 5.81 -62.72
C ARG A 1161 14.15 5.97 -61.73
N ARG A 1162 15.14 5.07 -61.82
CA ARG A 1162 16.57 5.29 -61.46
C ARG A 1162 17.31 5.97 -62.64
N PRO A 1163 18.59 6.41 -62.54
CA PRO A 1163 19.46 6.62 -61.34
C PRO A 1163 20.24 7.96 -61.34
N LYS A 1164 20.92 8.31 -60.22
CA LYS A 1164 22.40 8.50 -60.11
C LYS A 1164 22.84 9.54 -59.06
N LEU A 1165 23.82 9.13 -58.25
CA LEU A 1165 25.07 9.84 -57.87
C LEU A 1165 25.04 11.38 -57.80
N SER A 1166 25.09 11.89 -56.58
CA SER A 1166 26.25 12.68 -56.11
C SER A 1166 26.51 12.31 -54.66
#